data_AF-A0A0L8M5L4-F1
#
_entry.id   AF-A0A0L8M5L4-F1
#
_cell.length_a   1.000
_cell.length_b   1.000
_cell.length_c   1.000
_cell.angle_alpha   90.00
_cell.angle_beta   90.00
_cell.angle_gamma   90.00
#
_symmetry.space_group_name_H-M   'P 1'
#
loop_
_entity.id
_entity.type
_entity.pdbx_description
1 polymer ?
#
loop_
_entity_poly.entity_id
_entity_poly.type
_entity_poly.pdbx_seq_one_letter_code
_entity_poly.pdbx_strand_id
1 'polypeptide(L)'
;MTPPRPEPGAADRLYALLPALYRLRDAERGGPLREFVDVLATQLEVLEEDLEQLYDDQFIETCAPWVAPYIGDLIGYRPLHGVADKVRSPRAEVAHTIAYRRRKGTAAALEQLARDVTGWPARAVEYFERLVTTQYMNHTRPHARATPDMRDAEALSWGTRMNGAFDDLAHTADVRAIAARPPRRAGRYAIPNVGLFLWRTEAVRLDRTPLTPHTPHDRRRFRFDTLGSDSALFGAPRTEEEITHLAEPADVPLPLTRRGLGARLDASYGNGRDLLLSQGVRTPGGAWAFTPVPAADLTVCDLSDLPGGGGAWGHEPAAGKVAVDPELGRVFFGTAVPGTTKPVATHHYGLAVPLGARGSARGEAAAPRPHREVADGEAQQALLDGLAAGGTLRITDSDRYEQLHTVRTTTAGAEGPDTTVWVRADDGTRPTVAVRDGLRLAMGPRTTVVLDGLLVTGGPVVLEEQGDGGNRTVELRDCTLVPGQSRTANGQPAHPERASLLVLDPFATVRLTRCVIGPIVAVEGADITLTDCVVDAGAPTAVAHCGRPAPSGGGLRTVPDEAAQETGPGAEPGGHLHLHESTVVGGIHAVELDASNSLLVAELAPGDSREAAVWARRRQQGCLRFSYVPEGSRTGRRYRCRPDPADPPGTRRADRPHFTSLRFGDPAYAQLGTATPDTVRRGADDEGEMGATHLLFTPQRESDLLLRLDEYLRFGLEAGFFYAT
;
A
#
# COMPACT_ATOMS: atom_id res chain seq x y z
N MET A 1 11.69 -36.43 -15.13
CA MET A 1 11.83 -35.38 -16.15
C MET A 1 13.27 -34.92 -16.16
N THR A 2 14.02 -35.29 -17.19
CA THR A 2 15.33 -34.71 -17.48
C THR A 2 15.11 -33.21 -17.73
N PRO A 3 15.93 -32.30 -17.16
CA PRO A 3 15.81 -30.89 -17.52
C PRO A 3 15.99 -30.74 -19.04
N PRO A 4 15.21 -29.88 -19.71
CA PRO A 4 15.42 -29.62 -21.13
C PRO A 4 16.86 -29.14 -21.32
N ARG A 5 17.55 -29.70 -22.33
CA ARG A 5 18.86 -29.16 -22.72
C ARG A 5 18.67 -27.70 -23.11
N PRO A 6 19.57 -26.79 -22.72
CA PRO A 6 19.48 -25.40 -23.18
C PRO A 6 19.51 -25.40 -24.71
N GLU A 7 18.50 -24.78 -25.32
CA GLU A 7 18.45 -24.49 -26.75
C GLU A 7 19.77 -23.79 -27.14
N PRO A 8 20.43 -24.18 -28.25
CA PRO A 8 21.61 -23.46 -28.72
C PRO A 8 21.20 -22.01 -29.03
N GLY A 9 21.98 -21.04 -28.52
CA GLY A 9 21.73 -19.61 -28.73
C GLY A 9 21.70 -19.25 -30.21
N ALA A 10 21.05 -18.14 -30.57
CA ALA A 10 20.85 -17.77 -31.97
C ALA A 10 22.17 -17.69 -32.75
N ALA A 11 23.24 -17.28 -32.09
CA ALA A 11 24.58 -17.22 -32.67
C ALA A 11 25.14 -18.60 -33.05
N ASP A 12 24.97 -19.62 -32.20
CA ASP A 12 25.40 -20.98 -32.50
C ASP A 12 24.58 -21.58 -33.64
N ARG A 13 23.27 -21.27 -33.72
CA ARG A 13 22.41 -21.67 -34.84
C ARG A 13 22.91 -21.07 -36.15
N LEU A 14 23.15 -19.75 -36.19
CA LEU A 14 23.66 -19.04 -37.36
C LEU A 14 25.05 -19.51 -37.77
N TYR A 15 25.97 -19.67 -36.81
CA TYR A 15 27.32 -20.14 -37.09
C TYR A 15 27.29 -21.56 -37.65
N ALA A 16 26.40 -22.44 -37.16
CA ALA A 16 26.24 -23.80 -37.66
C ALA A 16 25.75 -23.87 -39.12
N LEU A 17 25.00 -22.86 -39.60
CA LEU A 17 24.58 -22.75 -41.00
C LEU A 17 25.73 -22.44 -41.95
N LEU A 18 26.86 -21.94 -41.46
CA LEU A 18 28.05 -21.70 -42.28
C LEU A 18 28.70 -23.03 -42.72
N PRO A 19 29.16 -23.14 -43.98
CA PRO A 19 29.86 -24.32 -44.46
C PRO A 19 31.06 -24.68 -43.56
N ALA A 20 31.24 -25.97 -43.31
CA ALA A 20 32.25 -26.48 -42.37
C ALA A 20 33.69 -25.98 -42.66
N LEU A 21 34.02 -25.74 -43.94
CA LEU A 21 35.32 -25.20 -44.35
C LEU A 21 35.61 -23.82 -43.72
N TYR A 22 34.62 -22.94 -43.61
CA TYR A 22 34.81 -21.61 -43.03
C TYR A 22 34.90 -21.67 -41.50
N ARG A 23 34.13 -22.56 -40.87
CA ARG A 23 34.18 -22.77 -39.42
C ARG A 23 35.53 -23.33 -38.94
N LEU A 24 36.13 -24.24 -39.72
CA LEU A 24 37.47 -24.77 -39.45
C LEU A 24 38.54 -23.68 -39.57
N ARG A 25 38.49 -22.87 -40.63
CA ARG A 25 39.43 -21.76 -40.84
C ARG A 25 39.29 -20.65 -39.80
N ASP A 26 38.09 -20.40 -39.31
CA ASP A 26 37.85 -19.42 -38.26
C ASP A 26 38.41 -19.89 -36.90
N ALA A 27 38.21 -21.17 -36.57
CA ALA A 27 38.81 -21.79 -35.38
C ALA A 27 40.35 -21.73 -35.41
N GLU A 28 40.97 -21.91 -36.59
CA GLU A 28 42.42 -21.76 -36.78
C GLU A 28 42.92 -20.31 -36.60
N ARG A 29 42.04 -19.31 -36.74
CA ARG A 29 42.36 -17.87 -36.67
C ARG A 29 41.89 -17.19 -35.38
N GLY A 30 41.45 -17.97 -34.40
CA GLY A 30 41.04 -17.45 -33.09
C GLY A 30 39.57 -17.01 -32.99
N GLY A 31 38.72 -17.33 -33.96
CA GLY A 31 37.26 -17.11 -33.89
C GLY A 31 36.69 -15.73 -34.27
N PRO A 32 37.34 -14.84 -35.06
CA PRO A 32 36.79 -13.52 -35.35
C PRO A 32 35.47 -13.54 -36.17
N LEU A 33 35.24 -14.57 -36.99
CA LEU A 33 33.97 -14.72 -37.71
C LEU A 33 32.85 -15.15 -36.75
N ARG A 34 33.15 -16.00 -35.76
CA ARG A 34 32.20 -16.32 -34.70
C ARG A 34 31.82 -15.08 -33.89
N GLU A 35 32.78 -14.27 -33.45
CA GLU A 35 32.50 -13.00 -32.74
C GLU A 35 31.62 -12.06 -33.58
N PHE A 36 31.86 -11.97 -34.89
CA PHE A 36 31.02 -11.19 -35.79
C PHE A 36 29.60 -11.77 -35.94
N VAL A 37 29.47 -13.10 -36.04
CA VAL A 37 28.16 -13.77 -36.07
C VAL A 37 27.42 -13.60 -34.75
N ASP A 38 28.11 -13.59 -33.61
CA ASP A 38 27.52 -13.34 -32.29
C ASP A 38 26.87 -11.94 -32.26
N VAL A 39 27.54 -10.90 -32.77
CA VAL A 39 26.98 -9.54 -32.88
C VAL A 39 25.78 -9.48 -33.83
N LEU A 40 25.83 -10.18 -34.96
CA LEU A 40 24.70 -10.27 -35.88
C LEU A 40 23.51 -11.01 -35.26
N ALA A 41 23.78 -12.06 -34.46
CA ALA A 41 22.75 -12.82 -33.78
C ALA A 41 21.98 -11.96 -32.78
N THR A 42 22.63 -11.01 -32.09
CA THR A 42 21.92 -10.06 -31.22
C THR A 42 20.85 -9.26 -31.96
N GLN A 43 21.11 -8.85 -33.21
CA GLN A 43 20.10 -8.14 -34.01
C GLN A 43 19.01 -9.08 -34.54
N LEU A 44 19.35 -10.34 -34.82
CA LEU A 44 18.36 -11.34 -35.19
C LEU A 44 17.43 -11.68 -34.01
N GLU A 45 17.97 -11.80 -32.79
CA GLU A 45 17.19 -12.05 -31.58
C GLU A 45 16.16 -10.92 -31.34
N VAL A 46 16.56 -9.66 -31.51
CA VAL A 46 15.61 -8.52 -31.45
C VAL A 46 14.51 -8.65 -32.50
N LEU A 47 14.84 -9.07 -33.73
CA LEU A 47 13.85 -9.26 -34.78
C LEU A 47 12.93 -10.48 -34.53
N GLU A 48 13.48 -11.58 -33.99
CA GLU A 48 12.72 -12.75 -33.58
C GLU A 48 11.73 -12.36 -32.46
N GLU A 49 12.18 -11.61 -31.45
CA GLU A 49 11.34 -11.08 -30.37
C GLU A 49 10.25 -10.14 -30.90
N ASP A 50 10.60 -9.20 -31.80
CA ASP A 50 9.61 -8.31 -32.44
C ASP A 50 8.56 -9.09 -33.25
N LEU A 51 8.95 -10.18 -33.93
CA LEU A 51 8.04 -11.03 -34.68
C LEU A 51 7.13 -11.85 -33.75
N GLU A 52 7.68 -12.39 -32.67
CA GLU A 52 6.90 -13.07 -31.61
C GLU A 52 5.88 -12.09 -31.01
N GLN A 53 6.30 -10.87 -30.67
CA GLN A 53 5.42 -9.83 -30.18
C GLN A 53 4.33 -9.46 -31.21
N LEU A 54 4.64 -9.47 -32.51
CA LEU A 54 3.65 -9.23 -33.57
C LEU A 54 2.58 -10.34 -33.67
N TYR A 55 2.93 -11.59 -33.35
CA TYR A 55 1.95 -12.66 -33.22
C TYR A 55 1.11 -12.48 -31.95
N ASP A 56 1.74 -12.09 -30.84
CA ASP A 56 1.05 -11.77 -29.59
C ASP A 56 0.10 -10.58 -29.74
N ASP A 57 0.42 -9.62 -30.61
CA ASP A 57 -0.42 -8.46 -30.93
C ASP A 57 -1.78 -8.82 -31.53
N GLN A 58 -2.00 -10.08 -31.93
CA GLN A 58 -3.29 -10.57 -32.43
C GLN A 58 -4.27 -10.93 -31.30
N PHE A 59 -3.80 -11.08 -30.07
CA PHE A 59 -4.60 -11.51 -28.92
C PHE A 59 -4.64 -10.41 -27.85
N ILE A 60 -5.82 -10.11 -27.30
CA ILE A 60 -5.96 -8.99 -26.36
C ILE A 60 -5.17 -9.22 -25.06
N GLU A 61 -4.95 -10.48 -24.69
CA GLU A 61 -4.24 -10.90 -23.50
C GLU A 61 -2.73 -10.63 -23.58
N THR A 62 -2.13 -10.83 -24.76
CA THR A 62 -0.67 -10.76 -24.98
C THR A 62 -0.22 -9.56 -25.80
N CYS A 63 -1.14 -8.87 -26.50
CA CYS A 63 -0.81 -7.72 -27.35
C CYS A 63 -0.12 -6.59 -26.61
N ALA A 64 0.75 -5.85 -27.31
CA ALA A 64 1.34 -4.63 -26.78
C ALA A 64 0.26 -3.58 -26.43
N PRO A 65 0.47 -2.75 -25.39
CA PRO A 65 -0.56 -1.80 -24.91
C PRO A 65 -1.13 -0.87 -25.98
N TRP A 66 -0.32 -0.50 -26.99
CA TRP A 66 -0.74 0.38 -28.07
C TRP A 66 -1.69 -0.29 -29.07
N VAL A 67 -1.75 -1.63 -29.13
CA VAL A 67 -2.60 -2.40 -30.05
C VAL A 67 -4.02 -2.57 -29.51
N ALA A 68 -4.18 -2.62 -28.19
CA ALA A 68 -5.47 -2.88 -27.54
C ALA A 68 -6.63 -1.95 -28.01
N PRO A 69 -6.44 -0.63 -28.23
CA PRO A 69 -7.48 0.23 -28.78
C PRO A 69 -7.93 -0.18 -30.19
N TYR A 70 -7.01 -0.64 -31.04
CA TYR A 70 -7.33 -1.07 -32.40
C TYR A 70 -8.15 -2.37 -32.41
N ILE A 71 -7.83 -3.32 -31.54
CA ILE A 71 -8.67 -4.51 -31.31
C ILE A 71 -10.05 -4.09 -30.82
N GLY A 72 -10.10 -3.11 -29.91
CA GLY A 72 -11.33 -2.50 -29.43
C GLY A 72 -12.19 -1.93 -30.56
N ASP A 73 -11.62 -1.17 -31.48
CA ASP A 73 -12.35 -0.57 -32.60
C ASP A 73 -13.04 -1.62 -33.49
N LEU A 74 -12.41 -2.77 -33.71
CA LEU A 74 -12.99 -3.88 -34.49
C LEU A 74 -14.29 -4.43 -33.87
N ILE A 75 -14.36 -4.46 -32.54
CA ILE A 75 -15.54 -4.92 -31.80
C ILE A 75 -16.45 -3.75 -31.40
N GLY A 76 -16.17 -2.53 -31.87
CA GLY A 76 -16.91 -1.32 -31.59
C GLY A 76 -16.83 -0.88 -30.12
N TYR A 77 -15.74 -1.22 -29.42
CA TYR A 77 -15.40 -0.62 -28.13
C TYR A 77 -15.20 0.89 -28.31
N ARG A 78 -15.67 1.70 -27.36
CA ARG A 78 -15.46 3.15 -27.37
C ARG A 78 -14.44 3.49 -26.31
N PRO A 79 -13.25 4.01 -26.65
CA PRO A 79 -12.27 4.41 -25.66
C PRO A 79 -12.81 5.58 -24.82
N LEU A 80 -12.58 5.51 -23.51
CA LEU A 80 -12.89 6.61 -22.61
C LEU A 80 -11.76 7.63 -22.75
N HIS A 81 -12.09 8.89 -23.05
CA HIS A 81 -11.07 9.92 -23.19
C HIS A 81 -10.69 10.44 -21.80
N GLY A 82 -9.65 9.90 -21.17
CA GLY A 82 -9.23 10.28 -19.82
C GLY A 82 -7.77 9.97 -19.48
N VAL A 83 -7.24 10.58 -18.41
CA VAL A 83 -5.86 10.37 -17.90
C VAL A 83 -5.65 8.92 -17.41
N ALA A 84 -6.74 8.22 -17.06
CA ALA A 84 -6.74 6.83 -16.60
C ALA A 84 -6.10 5.84 -17.60
N ASP A 85 -6.16 6.12 -18.90
CA ASP A 85 -5.53 5.31 -19.96
C ASP A 85 -4.00 5.23 -19.85
N LYS A 86 -3.36 6.18 -19.16
CA LYS A 86 -1.89 6.16 -18.92
C LYS A 86 -1.49 5.25 -17.76
N VAL A 87 -2.43 4.87 -16.90
CA VAL A 87 -2.17 4.13 -15.66
C VAL A 87 -2.78 2.73 -15.70
N ARG A 88 -3.82 2.51 -16.52
CA ARG A 88 -4.51 1.22 -16.64
C ARG A 88 -4.72 0.82 -18.10
N SER A 89 -4.58 -0.49 -18.33
CA SER A 89 -4.77 -1.09 -19.64
C SER A 89 -6.26 -1.33 -19.92
N PRO A 90 -6.79 -0.91 -21.09
CA PRO A 90 -8.18 -1.17 -21.47
C PRO A 90 -8.44 -2.64 -21.83
N ARG A 91 -7.43 -3.52 -21.73
CA ARG A 91 -7.50 -4.93 -22.16
C ARG A 91 -8.70 -5.68 -21.57
N ALA A 92 -8.97 -5.54 -20.27
CA ALA A 92 -10.07 -6.26 -19.62
C ALA A 92 -11.44 -5.83 -20.19
N GLU A 93 -11.66 -4.52 -20.35
CA GLU A 93 -12.90 -4.01 -20.95
C GLU A 93 -13.05 -4.45 -22.41
N VAL A 94 -11.97 -4.37 -23.20
CA VAL A 94 -11.97 -4.79 -24.61
C VAL A 94 -12.28 -6.28 -24.71
N ALA A 95 -11.60 -7.12 -23.93
CA ALA A 95 -11.81 -8.56 -23.93
C ALA A 95 -13.28 -8.94 -23.62
N HIS A 96 -13.89 -8.27 -22.65
CA HIS A 96 -15.24 -8.59 -22.19
C HIS A 96 -16.37 -7.85 -22.91
N THR A 97 -16.08 -6.92 -23.83
CA THR A 97 -17.08 -6.09 -24.52
C THR A 97 -18.19 -6.92 -25.19
N ILE A 98 -17.85 -8.01 -25.89
CA ILE A 98 -18.84 -8.89 -26.53
C ILE A 98 -19.71 -9.59 -25.47
N ALA A 99 -19.10 -10.02 -24.36
CA ALA A 99 -19.81 -10.69 -23.27
C ALA A 99 -20.81 -9.77 -22.57
N TYR A 100 -20.46 -8.50 -22.35
CA TYR A 100 -21.36 -7.48 -21.78
C TYR A 100 -22.56 -7.25 -22.69
N ARG A 101 -22.35 -7.07 -24.00
CA ARG A 101 -23.44 -6.81 -24.95
C ARG A 101 -24.45 -7.94 -25.03
N ARG A 102 -23.98 -9.19 -24.96
CA ARG A 102 -24.85 -10.39 -24.93
C ARG A 102 -25.66 -10.51 -23.64
N ARG A 103 -25.23 -9.84 -22.56
CA ARG A 103 -25.82 -9.91 -21.21
C ARG A 103 -26.26 -8.54 -20.69
N LYS A 104 -26.54 -7.60 -21.61
CA LYS A 104 -26.86 -6.22 -21.25
C LYS A 104 -28.05 -6.18 -20.28
N GLY A 105 -27.89 -5.45 -19.18
CA GLY A 105 -28.92 -5.25 -18.16
C GLY A 105 -29.07 -6.38 -17.14
N THR A 106 -28.16 -7.34 -17.07
CA THR A 106 -28.11 -8.31 -15.95
C THR A 106 -27.20 -7.82 -14.83
N ALA A 107 -27.47 -8.20 -13.58
CA ALA A 107 -26.65 -7.81 -12.43
C ALA A 107 -25.18 -8.25 -12.60
N ALA A 108 -24.97 -9.48 -13.08
CA ALA A 108 -23.63 -10.05 -13.24
C ALA A 108 -22.81 -9.33 -14.32
N ALA A 109 -23.45 -8.85 -15.41
CA ALA A 109 -22.76 -8.03 -16.40
C ALA A 109 -22.38 -6.65 -15.84
N LEU A 110 -23.23 -6.04 -15.00
CA LEU A 110 -22.95 -4.77 -14.35
C LEU A 110 -21.85 -4.89 -13.29
N GLU A 111 -21.81 -6.00 -12.56
CA GLU A 111 -20.75 -6.30 -11.60
C GLU A 111 -19.39 -6.45 -12.28
N GLN A 112 -19.31 -7.29 -13.33
CA GLN A 112 -18.08 -7.47 -14.08
C GLN A 112 -17.63 -6.17 -14.76
N LEU A 113 -18.58 -5.39 -15.31
CA LEU A 113 -18.28 -4.06 -15.86
C LEU A 113 -17.69 -3.13 -14.79
N ALA A 114 -18.28 -3.10 -13.59
CA ALA A 114 -17.76 -2.29 -12.50
C ALA A 114 -16.35 -2.72 -12.10
N ARG A 115 -16.08 -4.03 -12.05
CA ARG A 115 -14.76 -4.59 -11.78
C ARG A 115 -13.73 -4.23 -12.85
N ASP A 116 -14.07 -4.36 -14.12
CA ASP A 116 -13.14 -4.13 -15.22
C ASP A 116 -12.80 -2.64 -15.40
N VAL A 117 -13.80 -1.76 -15.25
CA VAL A 117 -13.62 -0.30 -15.36
C VAL A 117 -12.88 0.27 -14.16
N THR A 118 -13.28 -0.10 -12.94
CA THR A 118 -12.68 0.49 -11.73
C THR A 118 -11.46 -0.27 -11.24
N GLY A 119 -11.29 -1.53 -11.61
CA GLY A 119 -10.31 -2.44 -11.02
C GLY A 119 -10.58 -2.86 -9.59
N TRP A 120 -11.74 -2.50 -9.03
CA TRP A 120 -12.11 -2.87 -7.67
C TRP A 120 -13.04 -4.08 -7.72
N PRO A 121 -12.90 -5.02 -6.75
CA PRO A 121 -13.94 -6.02 -6.53
C PRO A 121 -15.28 -5.32 -6.39
N ALA A 122 -16.30 -5.89 -7.02
CA ALA A 122 -17.62 -5.29 -7.11
C ALA A 122 -18.70 -6.32 -6.76
N ARG A 123 -19.83 -5.85 -6.27
CA ARG A 123 -21.04 -6.67 -6.09
C ARG A 123 -22.27 -5.93 -6.59
N ALA A 124 -23.02 -6.54 -7.50
CA ALA A 124 -24.31 -6.02 -7.93
C ALA A 124 -25.45 -6.55 -7.07
N VAL A 125 -26.37 -5.65 -6.68
CA VAL A 125 -27.57 -5.99 -5.89
C VAL A 125 -28.79 -5.41 -6.56
N GLU A 126 -29.73 -6.28 -6.92
CA GLU A 126 -31.03 -5.90 -7.47
C GLU A 126 -32.01 -5.61 -6.33
N TYR A 127 -32.33 -4.34 -6.09
CA TYR A 127 -33.09 -3.98 -4.89
C TYR A 127 -34.56 -4.41 -4.94
N PHE A 128 -35.12 -4.69 -6.12
CA PHE A 128 -36.46 -5.26 -6.21
C PHE A 128 -36.58 -6.65 -5.57
N GLU A 129 -35.48 -7.41 -5.47
CA GLU A 129 -35.44 -8.69 -4.75
C GLU A 129 -35.39 -8.51 -3.24
N ARG A 130 -34.97 -7.32 -2.78
CA ARG A 130 -34.88 -6.93 -1.37
C ARG A 130 -36.09 -6.16 -0.88
N LEU A 131 -37.21 -6.18 -1.59
CA LEU A 131 -38.44 -5.49 -1.18
C LEU A 131 -39.42 -6.43 -0.50
N VAL A 132 -40.03 -5.94 0.59
CA VAL A 132 -41.22 -6.57 1.16
C VAL A 132 -42.36 -6.41 0.15
N THR A 133 -42.86 -7.53 -0.37
CA THR A 133 -44.00 -7.56 -1.29
C THR A 133 -45.04 -8.59 -0.86
N THR A 134 -46.30 -8.33 -1.22
CA THR A 134 -47.31 -9.40 -1.27
C THR A 134 -47.00 -10.26 -2.49
N GLN A 135 -46.92 -11.58 -2.29
CA GLN A 135 -46.47 -12.49 -3.35
C GLN A 135 -47.65 -13.05 -4.14
N TYR A 136 -47.50 -13.16 -5.45
CA TYR A 136 -48.48 -13.80 -6.32
C TYR A 136 -48.43 -15.33 -6.15
N MET A 137 -49.58 -15.96 -5.91
CA MET A 137 -49.61 -17.39 -5.52
C MET A 137 -49.07 -18.35 -6.58
N ASN A 138 -49.09 -17.99 -7.87
CA ASN A 138 -48.52 -18.84 -8.93
C ASN A 138 -46.99 -18.69 -9.06
N HIS A 139 -46.40 -17.69 -8.40
CA HIS A 139 -44.96 -17.42 -8.44
C HIS A 139 -44.47 -16.96 -7.07
N THR A 140 -44.55 -17.87 -6.11
CA THR A 140 -44.01 -17.63 -4.77
C THR A 140 -42.48 -17.64 -4.81
N ARG A 141 -41.87 -16.76 -4.02
CA ARG A 141 -40.44 -16.59 -3.81
C ARG A 141 -40.13 -16.94 -2.36
N PRO A 142 -39.84 -18.21 -2.04
CA PRO A 142 -39.61 -18.66 -0.67
C PRO A 142 -38.40 -18.01 0.01
N HIS A 143 -37.43 -17.55 -0.79
CA HIS A 143 -36.25 -16.84 -0.30
C HIS A 143 -36.54 -15.39 0.13
N ALA A 144 -37.58 -14.75 -0.41
CA ALA A 144 -37.93 -13.35 -0.11
C ALA A 144 -38.77 -13.24 1.18
N ARG A 145 -38.11 -13.47 2.33
CA ARG A 145 -38.75 -13.46 3.66
C ARG A 145 -39.01 -12.03 4.12
N ALA A 146 -40.25 -11.73 4.51
CA ALA A 146 -40.61 -10.42 5.04
C ALA A 146 -40.05 -10.16 6.46
N THR A 147 -39.73 -11.21 7.20
CA THR A 147 -39.21 -11.13 8.58
C THR A 147 -37.84 -11.77 8.69
N PRO A 148 -36.86 -11.12 9.33
CA PRO A 148 -35.53 -11.69 9.56
C PRO A 148 -35.59 -12.86 10.56
N ASP A 149 -34.68 -13.84 10.40
CA ASP A 149 -34.47 -14.87 11.42
C ASP A 149 -33.44 -14.38 12.46
N MET A 150 -33.89 -14.16 13.69
CA MET A 150 -33.03 -13.69 14.78
C MET A 150 -31.97 -14.70 15.22
N ARG A 151 -32.08 -15.97 14.78
CA ARG A 151 -31.08 -17.01 15.04
C ARG A 151 -29.93 -16.97 14.05
N ASP A 152 -30.15 -16.43 12.86
CA ASP A 152 -29.10 -16.26 11.85
C ASP A 152 -28.39 -14.92 12.05
N ALA A 153 -27.47 -14.94 13.01
CA ALA A 153 -26.74 -13.74 13.37
C ALA A 153 -25.70 -13.32 12.33
N GLU A 154 -25.33 -14.18 11.37
CA GLU A 154 -24.44 -13.82 10.26
C GLU A 154 -25.21 -13.02 9.21
N ALA A 155 -26.37 -13.52 8.77
CA ALA A 155 -27.28 -12.79 7.86
C ALA A 155 -27.65 -11.41 8.42
N LEU A 156 -28.02 -11.35 9.70
CA LEU A 156 -28.32 -10.08 10.39
C LEU A 156 -27.15 -9.10 10.42
N SER A 157 -25.90 -9.59 10.47
CA SER A 157 -24.73 -8.73 10.53
C SER A 157 -24.51 -7.98 9.21
N TRP A 158 -24.91 -8.56 8.08
CA TRP A 158 -24.74 -7.96 6.77
C TRP A 158 -25.62 -6.72 6.56
N GLY A 159 -26.77 -6.60 7.23
CA GLY A 159 -27.63 -5.41 7.12
C GLY A 159 -26.97 -4.10 7.58
N THR A 160 -25.93 -4.17 8.42
CA THR A 160 -25.17 -2.98 8.88
C THR A 160 -23.73 -2.94 8.38
N ARG A 161 -23.10 -4.10 8.15
CA ARG A 161 -21.72 -4.19 7.66
C ARG A 161 -21.64 -3.87 6.18
N MET A 162 -20.52 -3.29 5.74
CA MET A 162 -20.21 -3.07 4.32
C MET A 162 -21.35 -2.38 3.56
N ASN A 163 -22.04 -1.44 4.23
CA ASN A 163 -23.21 -0.75 3.68
C ASN A 163 -24.36 -1.66 3.19
N GLY A 164 -24.46 -2.91 3.64
CA GLY A 164 -25.51 -3.84 3.20
C GLY A 164 -25.20 -4.59 1.90
N ALA A 165 -23.92 -4.69 1.50
CA ALA A 165 -23.54 -5.36 0.25
C ALA A 165 -24.04 -6.81 0.15
N PHE A 166 -24.01 -7.55 1.26
CA PHE A 166 -24.46 -8.93 1.36
C PHE A 166 -25.77 -9.08 2.13
N ASP A 167 -26.47 -7.96 2.37
CA ASP A 167 -27.75 -7.98 3.06
C ASP A 167 -28.78 -8.75 2.23
N ASP A 168 -29.37 -9.77 2.84
CA ASP A 168 -30.39 -10.59 2.24
C ASP A 168 -31.81 -10.30 2.74
N LEU A 169 -31.95 -9.37 3.68
CA LEU A 169 -33.21 -9.00 4.31
C LEU A 169 -34.11 -8.21 3.36
N ALA A 170 -35.43 -8.35 3.57
CA ALA A 170 -36.43 -7.55 2.87
C ALA A 170 -36.65 -6.19 3.57
N HIS A 171 -36.72 -5.14 2.77
CA HIS A 171 -36.85 -3.74 3.19
C HIS A 171 -38.15 -3.12 2.68
N THR A 172 -38.56 -2.02 3.32
CA THR A 172 -39.66 -1.20 2.83
C THR A 172 -39.22 -0.36 1.63
N ALA A 173 -40.17 -0.03 0.75
CA ALA A 173 -39.88 0.75 -0.44
C ALA A 173 -39.41 2.17 -0.08
N ASP A 174 -38.35 2.61 -0.73
CA ASP A 174 -37.78 3.95 -0.68
C ASP A 174 -37.98 4.64 -2.02
N VAL A 175 -38.72 5.74 -2.03
CA VAL A 175 -39.10 6.47 -3.26
C VAL A 175 -38.06 7.49 -3.71
N ARG A 176 -36.95 7.65 -2.97
CA ARG A 176 -35.87 8.56 -3.36
C ARG A 176 -35.03 7.93 -4.47
N ALA A 177 -34.55 8.76 -5.41
CA ALA A 177 -33.66 8.31 -6.48
C ALA A 177 -32.35 7.73 -5.91
N ILE A 178 -31.86 6.66 -6.51
CA ILE A 178 -30.59 6.04 -6.11
C ILE A 178 -29.39 6.83 -6.61
N ALA A 179 -29.52 7.48 -7.77
CA ALA A 179 -28.50 8.32 -8.38
C ALA A 179 -28.41 9.75 -7.76
N ALA A 180 -29.03 9.99 -6.60
CA ALA A 180 -29.01 11.30 -5.98
C ALA A 180 -27.58 11.69 -5.54
N ARG A 181 -27.05 12.79 -6.10
CA ARG A 181 -25.74 13.33 -5.71
C ARG A 181 -25.80 14.04 -4.35
N PRO A 182 -24.71 14.03 -3.57
CA PRO A 182 -24.61 14.80 -2.33
C PRO A 182 -25.01 16.27 -2.55
N PRO A 183 -25.72 16.91 -1.59
CA PRO A 183 -26.01 16.45 -0.23
C PRO A 183 -27.32 15.64 -0.09
N ARG A 184 -28.01 15.29 -1.19
CA ARG A 184 -29.26 14.54 -1.11
C ARG A 184 -28.98 13.09 -0.69
N ARG A 185 -29.79 12.56 0.24
CA ARG A 185 -29.72 11.13 0.61
C ARG A 185 -30.34 10.30 -0.51
N ALA A 186 -29.54 9.43 -1.12
CA ALA A 186 -30.01 8.46 -2.10
C ALA A 186 -30.97 7.44 -1.46
N GLY A 187 -32.00 7.05 -2.21
CA GLY A 187 -32.86 5.93 -1.84
C GLY A 187 -32.35 4.65 -2.48
N ARG A 188 -32.31 3.56 -1.72
CA ARG A 188 -31.77 2.27 -2.20
C ARG A 188 -32.87 1.35 -2.67
N TYR A 189 -33.85 1.12 -1.80
CA TYR A 189 -34.83 0.04 -1.96
C TYR A 189 -36.00 0.45 -2.85
N ALA A 190 -35.82 0.42 -4.17
CA ALA A 190 -36.90 0.62 -5.14
C ALA A 190 -36.82 -0.41 -6.28
N ILE A 191 -37.94 -0.63 -6.96
CA ILE A 191 -38.02 -1.57 -8.09
C ILE A 191 -36.99 -1.28 -9.20
N PRO A 192 -36.79 -0.03 -9.66
CA PRO A 192 -35.83 0.25 -10.73
C PRO A 192 -34.37 0.26 -10.25
N ASN A 193 -34.09 0.16 -8.95
CA ASN A 193 -32.78 0.45 -8.42
C ASN A 193 -31.86 -0.77 -8.43
N VAL A 194 -30.62 -0.55 -8.87
CA VAL A 194 -29.51 -1.49 -8.78
C VAL A 194 -28.38 -0.85 -7.98
N GLY A 195 -27.92 -1.53 -6.93
CA GLY A 195 -26.77 -1.12 -6.13
C GLY A 195 -25.49 -1.77 -6.63
N LEU A 196 -24.43 -1.00 -6.80
CA LEU A 196 -23.08 -1.51 -7.08
C LEU A 196 -22.17 -1.23 -5.89
N PHE A 197 -21.77 -2.26 -5.17
CA PHE A 197 -20.85 -2.13 -4.05
C PHE A 197 -19.41 -2.30 -4.51
N LEU A 198 -18.53 -1.37 -4.18
CA LEU A 198 -17.13 -1.35 -4.60
C LEU A 198 -16.20 -1.44 -3.40
N TRP A 199 -15.25 -2.36 -3.43
CA TRP A 199 -14.22 -2.51 -2.40
C TRP A 199 -12.94 -1.79 -2.80
N ARG A 200 -12.62 -0.70 -2.10
CA ARG A 200 -11.38 0.07 -2.31
C ARG A 200 -10.18 -0.46 -1.53
N THR A 201 -10.38 -1.49 -0.71
CA THR A 201 -9.35 -2.10 0.14
C THR A 201 -8.80 -3.34 -0.54
N GLU A 202 -7.49 -3.50 -0.54
CA GLU A 202 -6.80 -4.71 -0.99
C GLU A 202 -6.46 -5.60 0.21
N ALA A 203 -6.50 -6.92 0.04
CA ALA A 203 -6.00 -7.88 1.02
C ALA A 203 -4.53 -8.21 0.71
N VAL A 204 -3.60 -7.55 1.41
CA VAL A 204 -2.16 -7.71 1.18
C VAL A 204 -1.64 -8.90 1.97
N ARG A 205 -1.03 -9.86 1.27
CA ARG A 205 -0.46 -11.07 1.88
C ARG A 205 0.87 -10.79 2.57
N LEU A 206 1.06 -11.40 3.73
CA LEU A 206 2.33 -11.50 4.44
C LEU A 206 2.65 -12.98 4.65
N ASP A 207 3.81 -13.42 4.15
CA ASP A 207 4.24 -14.81 4.26
C ASP A 207 5.18 -15.01 5.45
N ARG A 208 4.92 -16.08 6.23
CA ARG A 208 5.78 -16.59 7.32
C ARG A 208 6.34 -15.49 8.24
N THR A 209 5.52 -14.50 8.55
CA THR A 209 5.90 -13.37 9.41
C THR A 209 5.92 -13.82 10.88
N PRO A 210 6.94 -13.47 11.68
CA PRO A 210 7.00 -13.82 13.10
C PRO A 210 5.85 -13.19 13.89
N LEU A 211 5.26 -13.96 14.80
CA LEU A 211 4.26 -13.43 15.73
C LEU A 211 4.93 -12.60 16.83
N THR A 212 4.38 -11.42 17.12
CA THR A 212 4.90 -10.53 18.16
C THR A 212 4.37 -10.96 19.53
N PRO A 213 5.22 -11.24 20.53
CA PRO A 213 4.75 -11.63 21.85
C PRO A 213 4.03 -10.46 22.55
N HIS A 214 2.97 -10.74 23.30
CA HIS A 214 2.15 -9.70 23.96
C HIS A 214 2.95 -8.86 24.96
N THR A 215 3.87 -9.50 25.68
CA THR A 215 4.96 -8.85 26.42
C THR A 215 6.28 -9.51 26.04
N PRO A 216 7.45 -8.87 26.22
CA PRO A 216 8.74 -9.41 25.75
C PRO A 216 9.10 -10.82 26.26
N HIS A 217 8.52 -11.24 27.40
CA HIS A 217 8.75 -12.56 27.99
C HIS A 217 7.55 -13.50 27.86
N ASP A 218 6.45 -13.05 27.26
CA ASP A 218 5.28 -13.90 27.03
C ASP A 218 5.60 -14.95 25.97
N ARG A 219 5.37 -16.21 26.31
CA ARG A 219 5.58 -17.37 25.43
C ARG A 219 4.27 -18.05 25.07
N ARG A 220 3.13 -17.47 25.44
CA ARG A 220 1.80 -18.03 25.19
C ARG A 220 0.92 -17.09 24.38
N ARG A 221 0.96 -15.79 24.65
CA ARG A 221 0.12 -14.79 23.99
C ARG A 221 0.92 -14.01 22.96
N PHE A 222 0.42 -13.96 21.74
CA PHE A 222 1.06 -13.30 20.61
C PHE A 222 0.04 -12.52 19.76
N ARG A 223 0.55 -11.60 18.94
CA ARG A 223 -0.18 -10.80 17.96
C ARG A 223 0.36 -11.06 16.56
N PHE A 224 -0.51 -10.93 15.56
CA PHE A 224 -0.12 -11.08 14.14
C PHE A 224 0.66 -9.88 13.62
N ASP A 225 0.34 -8.67 14.07
CA ASP A 225 1.05 -7.46 13.66
C ASP A 225 2.49 -7.44 14.21
N THR A 226 3.45 -7.18 13.33
CA THR A 226 4.89 -7.08 13.64
C THR A 226 5.23 -5.90 14.54
N LEU A 227 4.35 -4.89 14.60
CA LEU A 227 4.46 -3.76 15.51
C LEU A 227 3.81 -4.04 16.87
N GLY A 228 3.12 -5.18 17.03
CA GLY A 228 2.49 -5.59 18.27
C GLY A 228 1.18 -4.87 18.58
N SER A 229 0.51 -4.29 17.58
CA SER A 229 -0.84 -3.73 17.73
C SER A 229 -1.91 -4.78 17.48
N ASP A 230 -3.13 -4.56 17.97
CA ASP A 230 -4.29 -5.31 17.51
C ASP A 230 -4.66 -4.86 16.09
N SER A 231 -4.85 -5.83 15.18
CA SER A 231 -5.16 -5.60 13.77
C SER A 231 -6.06 -6.71 13.22
N ALA A 232 -7.11 -6.32 12.51
CA ALA A 232 -7.99 -7.28 11.85
C ALA A 232 -7.28 -8.01 10.71
N LEU A 233 -7.47 -9.32 10.63
CA LEU A 233 -7.02 -10.15 9.53
C LEU A 233 -8.02 -10.08 8.38
N PHE A 234 -7.55 -10.25 7.14
CA PHE A 234 -8.38 -10.22 5.93
C PHE A 234 -8.38 -11.57 5.23
N GLY A 235 -9.48 -11.88 4.55
CA GLY A 235 -9.57 -13.02 3.64
C GLY A 235 -8.98 -12.69 2.28
N ALA A 236 -8.36 -13.67 1.63
CA ALA A 236 -7.88 -13.53 0.27
C ALA A 236 -9.07 -13.69 -0.71
N PRO A 237 -9.35 -12.68 -1.56
CA PRO A 237 -10.39 -12.80 -2.56
C PRO A 237 -10.13 -13.98 -3.50
N ARG A 238 -11.12 -14.86 -3.67
CA ARG A 238 -11.08 -15.88 -4.73
C ARG A 238 -11.28 -15.22 -6.09
N THR A 239 -10.56 -15.70 -7.09
CA THR A 239 -10.79 -15.27 -8.47
C THR A 239 -12.12 -15.84 -8.97
N GLU A 240 -12.94 -14.99 -9.56
CA GLU A 240 -14.18 -15.40 -10.20
C GLU A 240 -13.89 -15.90 -11.61
N GLU A 241 -14.27 -17.15 -11.90
CA GLU A 241 -13.97 -17.79 -13.18
C GLU A 241 -15.08 -17.56 -14.23
N GLU A 242 -16.30 -17.27 -13.78
CA GLU A 242 -17.47 -17.10 -14.65
C GLU A 242 -18.16 -15.76 -14.43
N ILE A 243 -18.45 -15.03 -15.52
CA ILE A 243 -19.22 -13.77 -15.49
C ILE A 243 -20.64 -13.91 -14.93
N THR A 244 -21.17 -15.13 -14.82
CA THR A 244 -22.51 -15.39 -14.27
C THR A 244 -22.52 -15.57 -12.77
N HIS A 245 -21.35 -15.73 -12.16
CA HIS A 245 -21.18 -15.75 -10.71
C HIS A 245 -21.28 -14.31 -10.18
N LEU A 246 -22.08 -14.10 -9.15
CA LEU A 246 -22.10 -12.83 -8.42
C LEU A 246 -21.21 -12.97 -7.19
N ALA A 247 -20.35 -11.99 -6.96
CA ALA A 247 -19.37 -12.02 -5.88
C ALA A 247 -20.00 -12.38 -4.53
N GLU A 248 -19.53 -13.45 -3.91
CA GLU A 248 -19.86 -13.88 -2.55
C GLU A 248 -18.86 -13.27 -1.55
N PRO A 249 -19.10 -13.37 -0.21
CA PRO A 249 -18.16 -12.84 0.77
C PRO A 249 -16.71 -13.36 0.66
N ALA A 250 -16.49 -14.52 0.04
CA ALA A 250 -15.15 -15.07 -0.18
C ALA A 250 -14.46 -14.56 -1.46
N ASP A 251 -15.17 -13.84 -2.32
CA ASP A 251 -14.65 -13.31 -3.60
C ASP A 251 -14.22 -11.83 -3.46
N VAL A 252 -14.36 -11.27 -2.26
CA VAL A 252 -14.05 -9.87 -1.95
C VAL A 252 -13.16 -9.75 -0.72
N PRO A 253 -12.35 -8.68 -0.62
CA PRO A 253 -11.40 -8.49 0.47
C PRO A 253 -12.14 -8.01 1.73
N LEU A 254 -12.57 -8.96 2.56
CA LEU A 254 -13.29 -8.69 3.81
C LEU A 254 -12.40 -8.99 5.03
N PRO A 255 -12.56 -8.20 6.11
CA PRO A 255 -12.06 -8.60 7.43
C PRO A 255 -12.65 -9.96 7.83
N LEU A 256 -11.79 -10.86 8.27
CA LEU A 256 -12.19 -12.15 8.83
C LEU A 256 -12.88 -11.92 10.17
N THR A 257 -14.08 -12.48 10.30
CA THR A 257 -14.86 -12.39 11.53
C THR A 257 -14.69 -13.67 12.33
N ARG A 258 -14.84 -13.59 13.66
CA ARG A 258 -14.71 -14.77 14.54
C ARG A 258 -15.67 -15.89 14.14
N ARG A 259 -16.91 -15.52 13.83
CA ARG A 259 -17.95 -16.48 13.39
C ARG A 259 -17.71 -16.99 11.99
N GLY A 260 -17.37 -16.11 11.05
CA GLY A 260 -17.12 -16.50 9.66
C GLY A 260 -15.94 -17.46 9.54
N LEU A 261 -14.84 -17.17 10.24
CA LEU A 261 -13.67 -18.05 10.28
C LEU A 261 -13.98 -19.36 11.02
N GLY A 262 -14.70 -19.31 12.15
CA GLY A 262 -15.08 -20.51 12.89
C GLY A 262 -16.00 -21.45 12.10
N ALA A 263 -16.95 -20.92 11.34
CA ALA A 263 -17.87 -21.71 10.53
C ALA A 263 -17.21 -22.32 9.27
N ARG A 264 -16.14 -21.70 8.76
CA ARG A 264 -15.46 -22.09 7.51
C ARG A 264 -13.97 -22.37 7.70
N LEU A 265 -13.59 -22.88 8.87
CA LEU A 265 -12.18 -23.06 9.23
C LEU A 265 -11.44 -23.94 8.20
N ASP A 266 -12.06 -25.02 7.74
CA ASP A 266 -11.47 -25.93 6.74
C ASP A 266 -11.21 -25.28 5.37
N ALA A 267 -11.99 -24.24 5.03
CA ALA A 267 -11.85 -23.52 3.76
C ALA A 267 -10.85 -22.35 3.85
N SER A 268 -10.75 -21.72 5.02
CA SER A 268 -9.95 -20.51 5.28
C SER A 268 -8.59 -20.77 5.91
N TYR A 269 -8.37 -21.93 6.55
CA TYR A 269 -7.12 -22.25 7.23
C TYR A 269 -6.30 -23.30 6.47
N GLY A 270 -5.03 -22.99 6.18
CA GLY A 270 -4.11 -23.92 5.52
C GLY A 270 -3.14 -23.25 4.55
N ASN A 271 -2.27 -24.06 3.93
CA ASN A 271 -1.33 -23.56 2.94
C ASN A 271 -2.05 -22.97 1.72
N GLY A 272 -1.73 -21.73 1.37
CA GLY A 272 -2.38 -21.01 0.27
C GLY A 272 -3.81 -20.53 0.57
N ARG A 273 -4.28 -20.58 1.83
CA ARG A 273 -5.59 -20.06 2.25
C ARG A 273 -5.45 -18.70 2.97
N ASP A 274 -6.54 -18.23 3.57
CA ASP A 274 -6.62 -16.92 4.25
C ASP A 274 -5.61 -16.80 5.40
N LEU A 275 -5.43 -17.88 6.16
CA LEU A 275 -4.60 -17.95 7.36
C LEU A 275 -3.84 -19.28 7.48
N LEU A 276 -2.58 -19.22 7.88
CA LEU A 276 -1.79 -20.39 8.27
C LEU A 276 -0.89 -20.05 9.45
N LEU A 277 -0.98 -20.83 10.54
CA LEU A 277 -0.03 -20.77 11.65
C LEU A 277 0.99 -21.90 11.50
N SER A 278 2.27 -21.58 11.68
CA SER A 278 3.36 -22.56 11.65
C SER A 278 4.32 -22.35 12.81
N GLN A 279 4.95 -23.44 13.24
CA GLN A 279 6.03 -23.44 14.22
C GLN A 279 7.35 -23.78 13.52
N GLY A 280 8.27 -22.83 13.50
CA GLY A 280 9.63 -23.01 12.99
C GLY A 280 10.54 -23.61 14.05
N VAL A 281 11.33 -24.62 13.68
CA VAL A 281 12.43 -25.16 14.50
C VAL A 281 13.70 -25.19 13.66
N ARG A 282 14.85 -24.80 14.25
CA ARG A 282 16.13 -24.89 13.53
C ARG A 282 16.56 -26.34 13.38
N THR A 283 16.88 -26.72 12.16
CA THR A 283 17.51 -27.99 11.83
C THR A 283 18.97 -28.01 12.28
N PRO A 284 19.61 -29.19 12.44
CA PRO A 284 21.03 -29.28 12.75
C PRO A 284 21.94 -28.59 11.71
N GLY A 285 21.47 -28.41 10.47
CA GLY A 285 22.17 -27.68 9.42
C GLY A 285 21.98 -26.15 9.44
N GLY A 286 21.27 -25.61 10.43
CA GLY A 286 21.08 -24.17 10.63
C GLY A 286 19.84 -23.57 9.97
N ALA A 287 19.21 -24.26 9.01
CA ALA A 287 17.99 -23.80 8.34
C ALA A 287 16.73 -23.98 9.19
N TRP A 288 15.73 -23.12 9.02
CA TRP A 288 14.42 -23.27 9.67
C TRP A 288 13.54 -24.30 8.94
N ALA A 289 12.96 -25.23 9.70
CA ALA A 289 11.89 -26.10 9.25
C ALA A 289 10.57 -25.66 9.89
N PHE A 290 9.59 -25.28 9.07
CA PHE A 290 8.30 -24.80 9.53
C PHE A 290 7.26 -25.93 9.45
N THR A 291 6.63 -26.25 10.58
CA THR A 291 5.56 -27.24 10.67
C THR A 291 4.22 -26.52 10.91
N PRO A 292 3.22 -26.69 10.03
CA PRO A 292 1.88 -26.14 10.24
C PRO A 292 1.23 -26.62 11.55
N VAL A 293 0.55 -25.72 12.25
CA VAL A 293 -0.34 -26.10 13.35
C VAL A 293 -1.59 -26.77 12.74
N PRO A 294 -1.98 -27.99 13.15
CA PRO A 294 -3.15 -28.66 12.60
C PRO A 294 -4.44 -27.88 12.87
N ALA A 295 -5.37 -27.86 11.90
CA ALA A 295 -6.68 -27.22 12.07
C ALA A 295 -7.45 -27.78 13.27
N ALA A 296 -7.31 -29.07 13.57
CA ALA A 296 -7.93 -29.74 14.71
C ALA A 296 -7.45 -29.18 16.08
N ASP A 297 -6.31 -28.50 16.12
CA ASP A 297 -5.76 -27.88 17.34
C ASP A 297 -6.10 -26.40 17.45
N LEU A 298 -6.74 -25.83 16.44
CA LEU A 298 -7.11 -24.42 16.38
C LEU A 298 -8.56 -24.22 16.84
N THR A 299 -8.76 -23.24 17.71
CA THR A 299 -10.09 -22.79 18.16
C THR A 299 -10.23 -21.30 17.84
N VAL A 300 -11.31 -20.91 17.18
CA VAL A 300 -11.60 -19.49 16.93
C VAL A 300 -12.49 -18.96 18.06
N CYS A 301 -12.02 -17.93 18.78
CA CYS A 301 -12.77 -17.35 19.90
C CYS A 301 -12.40 -15.88 20.11
N ASP A 302 -13.13 -15.22 21.01
CA ASP A 302 -12.86 -13.84 21.42
C ASP A 302 -11.67 -13.82 22.40
N LEU A 303 -10.58 -13.14 22.03
CA LEU A 303 -9.39 -12.97 22.87
C LEU A 303 -9.27 -11.55 23.43
N SER A 304 -10.41 -10.85 23.57
CA SER A 304 -10.50 -9.54 24.22
C SER A 304 -10.04 -9.59 25.68
N ASP A 305 -9.67 -8.41 26.20
CA ASP A 305 -9.19 -8.28 27.56
C ASP A 305 -10.33 -8.48 28.57
N LEU A 306 -10.09 -9.31 29.60
CA LEU A 306 -11.08 -9.58 30.64
C LEU A 306 -11.29 -8.34 31.53
N PRO A 307 -12.54 -7.91 31.80
CA PRO A 307 -12.82 -6.79 32.70
C PRO A 307 -12.25 -7.05 34.09
N GLY A 308 -11.38 -6.15 34.58
CA GLY A 308 -10.74 -6.27 35.90
C GLY A 308 -9.60 -7.32 35.98
N GLY A 309 -9.26 -7.97 34.86
CA GLY A 309 -8.29 -9.08 34.80
C GLY A 309 -6.82 -8.69 34.65
N GLY A 310 -6.45 -7.43 34.89
CA GLY A 310 -5.03 -6.99 34.83
C GLY A 310 -4.32 -7.25 33.50
N GLY A 311 -5.05 -7.26 32.37
CA GLY A 311 -4.50 -7.56 31.05
C GLY A 311 -4.49 -9.06 30.67
N ALA A 312 -5.21 -9.91 31.40
CA ALA A 312 -5.51 -11.27 30.98
C ALA A 312 -6.48 -11.28 29.77
N TRP A 313 -6.23 -12.16 28.81
CA TRP A 313 -7.12 -12.37 27.66
C TRP A 313 -8.19 -13.40 28.03
N GLY A 314 -9.39 -13.24 27.45
CA GLY A 314 -10.45 -14.22 27.55
C GLY A 314 -10.08 -15.56 26.90
N HIS A 315 -10.88 -16.58 27.20
CA HIS A 315 -10.88 -17.87 26.50
C HIS A 315 -9.49 -18.55 26.41
N GLU A 316 -8.79 -18.65 27.56
CA GLU A 316 -7.54 -19.40 27.64
C GLU A 316 -7.72 -20.85 27.11
N PRO A 317 -6.95 -21.25 26.08
CA PRO A 317 -7.09 -22.57 25.50
C PRO A 317 -6.46 -23.66 26.37
N ALA A 318 -7.03 -24.86 26.29
CA ALA A 318 -6.46 -26.05 26.93
C ALA A 318 -5.05 -26.37 26.38
N ALA A 319 -4.23 -27.08 27.16
CA ALA A 319 -2.90 -27.51 26.74
C ALA A 319 -2.94 -28.25 25.39
N GLY A 320 -2.02 -27.91 24.48
CA GLY A 320 -1.98 -28.44 23.12
C GLY A 320 -2.94 -27.77 22.12
N LYS A 321 -3.87 -26.90 22.56
CA LYS A 321 -4.74 -26.11 21.68
C LYS A 321 -4.22 -24.69 21.47
N VAL A 322 -4.64 -24.08 20.37
CA VAL A 322 -4.30 -22.69 20.00
C VAL A 322 -5.59 -21.94 19.75
N ALA A 323 -5.82 -20.87 20.49
CA ALA A 323 -6.93 -19.96 20.26
C ALA A 323 -6.51 -18.81 19.33
N VAL A 324 -7.38 -18.44 18.38
CA VAL A 324 -7.15 -17.36 17.43
C VAL A 324 -8.34 -16.42 17.41
N ASP A 325 -8.07 -15.11 17.41
CA ASP A 325 -9.05 -14.06 17.21
C ASP A 325 -8.68 -13.24 15.97
N PRO A 326 -9.39 -13.43 14.83
CA PRO A 326 -9.08 -12.74 13.59
C PRO A 326 -9.49 -11.25 13.59
N GLU A 327 -10.40 -10.84 14.47
CA GLU A 327 -10.87 -9.44 14.52
C GLU A 327 -9.87 -8.55 15.27
N LEU A 328 -9.23 -9.10 16.32
CA LEU A 328 -8.19 -8.41 17.08
C LEU A 328 -6.77 -8.74 16.61
N GLY A 329 -6.59 -9.79 15.81
CA GLY A 329 -5.26 -10.25 15.40
C GLY A 329 -4.45 -10.81 16.57
N ARG A 330 -5.09 -11.62 17.43
CA ARG A 330 -4.47 -12.22 18.62
C ARG A 330 -4.40 -13.75 18.50
N VAL A 331 -3.35 -14.34 19.07
CA VAL A 331 -3.12 -15.79 19.16
C VAL A 331 -2.73 -16.17 20.57
N PHE A 332 -3.36 -17.20 21.13
CA PHE A 332 -3.05 -17.73 22.45
C PHE A 332 -2.73 -19.22 22.35
N PHE A 333 -1.50 -19.62 22.69
CA PHE A 333 -1.10 -21.01 22.80
C PHE A 333 -1.39 -21.56 24.21
N GLY A 334 -2.10 -22.69 24.28
CA GLY A 334 -2.42 -23.38 25.52
C GLY A 334 -1.19 -23.91 26.24
N THR A 335 -0.13 -24.21 25.49
CA THR A 335 1.20 -24.57 25.99
C THR A 335 2.21 -23.51 25.57
N ALA A 336 3.12 -23.11 26.46
CA ALA A 336 4.15 -22.14 26.14
C ALA A 336 5.02 -22.62 24.96
N VAL A 337 5.18 -21.75 23.96
CA VAL A 337 6.03 -22.01 22.80
C VAL A 337 7.49 -22.08 23.29
N PRO A 338 8.22 -23.17 23.01
CA PRO A 338 9.62 -23.30 23.42
C PRO A 338 10.47 -22.15 22.89
N GLY A 339 11.48 -21.72 23.65
CA GLY A 339 12.38 -20.63 23.23
C GLY A 339 13.18 -20.93 21.96
N THR A 340 13.32 -22.21 21.61
CA THR A 340 13.96 -22.71 20.38
C THR A 340 13.01 -22.74 19.17
N THR A 341 11.73 -22.46 19.38
CA THR A 341 10.69 -22.49 18.36
C THR A 341 10.28 -21.06 18.01
N LYS A 342 10.09 -20.81 16.72
CA LYS A 342 9.65 -19.52 16.19
C LYS A 342 8.22 -19.63 15.68
N PRO A 343 7.22 -19.06 16.36
CA PRO A 343 5.86 -19.05 15.86
C PRO A 343 5.74 -18.01 14.74
N VAL A 344 5.26 -18.45 13.58
CA VAL A 344 5.07 -17.60 12.39
C VAL A 344 3.66 -17.76 11.83
N ALA A 345 3.21 -16.75 11.09
CA ALA A 345 1.93 -16.75 10.42
C ALA A 345 2.04 -16.29 8.97
N THR A 346 1.30 -16.95 8.09
CA THR A 346 0.94 -16.41 6.77
C THR A 346 -0.50 -15.92 6.86
N HIS A 347 -0.72 -14.62 6.60
CA HIS A 347 -2.02 -13.96 6.75
C HIS A 347 -2.14 -12.76 5.82
N HIS A 348 -3.32 -12.15 5.76
CA HIS A 348 -3.55 -10.93 4.99
C HIS A 348 -4.02 -9.79 5.90
N TYR A 349 -3.67 -8.56 5.54
CA TYR A 349 -4.20 -7.34 6.17
C TYR A 349 -4.79 -6.43 5.09
N GLY A 350 -5.73 -5.57 5.49
CA GLY A 350 -6.38 -4.65 4.58
C GLY A 350 -5.53 -3.40 4.33
N LEU A 351 -5.44 -2.96 3.07
CA LEU A 351 -4.77 -1.72 2.69
C LEU A 351 -5.56 -1.01 1.59
N ALA A 352 -6.08 0.19 1.87
CA ALA A 352 -6.85 0.97 0.89
C ALA A 352 -6.00 1.91 0.03
N VAL A 353 -4.90 2.42 0.58
CA VAL A 353 -3.97 3.28 -0.15
C VAL A 353 -2.63 2.54 -0.18
N PRO A 354 -2.12 2.12 -1.36
CA PRO A 354 -0.97 1.24 -1.49
C PRO A 354 0.36 1.98 -1.25
N LEU A 355 0.54 2.46 -0.02
CA LEU A 355 1.68 3.26 0.42
C LEU A 355 2.49 2.55 1.50
N GLY A 356 3.77 2.89 1.55
CA GLY A 356 4.72 2.34 2.49
C GLY A 356 5.10 0.89 2.20
N ALA A 357 5.75 0.30 3.19
CA ALA A 357 6.25 -1.07 3.15
C ALA A 357 5.10 -2.05 3.03
N ARG A 358 5.09 -2.81 1.93
CA ARG A 358 4.13 -3.87 1.63
C ARG A 358 4.77 -4.93 0.75
N GLY A 359 4.24 -6.15 0.80
CA GLY A 359 4.59 -7.21 -0.13
C GLY A 359 4.01 -6.88 -1.51
N SER A 360 4.79 -6.20 -2.34
CA SER A 360 4.42 -5.85 -3.72
C SER A 360 5.48 -6.34 -4.68
N ALA A 361 5.08 -6.57 -5.94
CA ALA A 361 6.04 -6.82 -7.01
C ALA A 361 6.95 -5.61 -7.15
N ARG A 362 8.26 -5.81 -7.15
CA ARG A 362 9.22 -4.72 -7.28
C ARG A 362 9.91 -4.91 -8.63
N GLY A 363 9.72 -3.94 -9.52
CA GLY A 363 10.28 -4.02 -10.87
C GLY A 363 11.79 -4.26 -10.88
N GLU A 364 12.30 -4.66 -12.05
CA GLU A 364 13.72 -4.92 -12.33
C GLU A 364 14.55 -3.64 -12.43
N ALA A 365 14.46 -2.75 -11.46
CA ALA A 365 15.42 -1.66 -11.36
C ALA A 365 16.83 -2.27 -11.29
N ALA A 366 17.74 -1.83 -12.16
CA ALA A 366 19.12 -2.34 -12.25
C ALA A 366 19.91 -1.99 -10.97
N ALA A 367 19.73 -2.80 -9.94
CA ALA A 367 20.37 -2.62 -8.64
C ALA A 367 21.90 -2.78 -8.77
N PRO A 368 22.68 -1.99 -8.01
CA PRO A 368 24.14 -2.04 -8.09
C PRO A 368 24.68 -3.39 -7.62
N ARG A 369 25.64 -3.93 -8.38
CA ARG A 369 26.41 -5.12 -8.02
C ARG A 369 27.57 -4.74 -7.08
N PRO A 370 28.03 -5.65 -6.19
CA PRO A 370 27.56 -7.02 -5.96
C PRO A 370 26.26 -7.11 -5.16
N HIS A 371 25.55 -8.23 -5.28
CA HIS A 371 24.35 -8.53 -4.49
C HIS A 371 24.72 -9.45 -3.31
N ARG A 372 24.17 -9.16 -2.13
CA ARG A 372 24.20 -10.03 -0.94
C ARG A 372 22.78 -10.27 -0.49
N GLU A 373 22.50 -11.47 -0.02
CA GLU A 373 21.17 -11.86 0.45
C GLU A 373 21.20 -12.16 1.94
N VAL A 374 20.10 -11.85 2.62
CA VAL A 374 19.89 -12.19 4.03
C VAL A 374 18.43 -12.64 4.22
N ALA A 375 18.25 -13.64 5.08
CA ALA A 375 16.96 -14.27 5.40
C ALA A 375 16.93 -14.65 6.89
N ASP A 376 15.79 -15.12 7.37
CA ASP A 376 15.57 -15.83 8.63
C ASP A 376 16.07 -15.07 9.88
N GLY A 377 16.09 -13.74 9.81
CA GLY A 377 16.55 -12.86 10.90
C GLY A 377 18.05 -12.95 11.15
N GLU A 378 18.83 -13.40 10.16
CA GLU A 378 20.29 -13.46 10.23
C GLU A 378 20.95 -12.08 10.39
N ALA A 379 22.16 -12.09 10.94
CA ALA A 379 22.94 -10.89 11.20
C ALA A 379 23.34 -10.17 9.91
N GLN A 380 22.71 -9.02 9.68
CA GLN A 380 22.79 -8.25 8.45
C GLN A 380 23.89 -7.19 8.42
N GLN A 381 24.37 -6.73 9.59
CA GLN A 381 25.35 -5.62 9.66
C GLN A 381 26.67 -5.98 8.97
N ALA A 382 27.21 -7.18 9.20
CA ALA A 382 28.48 -7.60 8.62
C ALA A 382 28.42 -7.70 7.08
N LEU A 383 27.27 -8.15 6.55
CA LEU A 383 27.03 -8.21 5.11
C LEU A 383 26.96 -6.80 4.51
N LEU A 384 26.27 -5.88 5.20
CA LEU A 384 26.13 -4.50 4.77
C LEU A 384 27.46 -3.72 4.84
N ASP A 385 28.26 -3.93 5.88
CA ASP A 385 29.58 -3.29 6.01
C ASP A 385 30.51 -3.70 4.85
N GLY A 386 30.38 -4.93 4.35
CA GLY A 386 31.07 -5.42 3.16
C GLY A 386 30.62 -4.77 1.84
N LEU A 387 29.51 -4.02 1.84
CA LEU A 387 28.95 -3.32 0.68
C LEU A 387 29.20 -1.81 0.73
N ALA A 388 30.02 -1.30 1.66
CA ALA A 388 30.23 0.14 1.83
C ALA A 388 30.78 0.85 0.57
N ALA A 389 31.51 0.13 -0.30
CA ALA A 389 32.02 0.65 -1.58
C ALA A 389 31.01 0.58 -2.74
N GLY A 390 29.77 0.17 -2.48
CA GLY A 390 28.70 0.02 -3.47
C GLY A 390 28.18 -1.42 -3.56
N GLY A 391 26.87 -1.56 -3.77
CA GLY A 391 26.20 -2.85 -3.94
C GLY A 391 24.81 -2.93 -3.30
N THR A 392 24.22 -4.12 -3.28
CA THR A 392 22.82 -4.33 -2.86
C THR A 392 22.71 -5.42 -1.80
N LEU A 393 22.10 -5.10 -0.66
CA LEU A 393 21.62 -6.08 0.32
C LEU A 393 20.14 -6.36 0.07
N ARG A 394 19.83 -7.60 -0.34
CA ARG A 394 18.46 -8.09 -0.57
C ARG A 394 17.96 -8.90 0.63
N ILE A 395 16.82 -8.50 1.18
CA ILE A 395 16.15 -9.21 2.27
C ILE A 395 15.05 -10.09 1.68
N THR A 396 15.22 -11.41 1.74
CA THR A 396 14.40 -12.37 0.96
C THR A 396 13.14 -12.86 1.67
N ASP A 397 12.82 -12.35 2.86
CA ASP A 397 11.62 -12.72 3.61
C ASP A 397 10.99 -11.51 4.33
N SER A 398 9.91 -11.78 5.08
CA SER A 398 9.18 -10.77 5.87
C SER A 398 9.50 -10.89 7.37
N ASP A 399 10.73 -11.27 7.72
CA ASP A 399 11.13 -11.47 9.10
C ASP A 399 11.44 -10.15 9.85
N ARG A 400 11.75 -10.28 11.15
CA ARG A 400 12.18 -9.18 12.02
C ARG A 400 13.70 -9.14 12.15
N TYR A 401 14.28 -7.97 11.86
CA TYR A 401 15.70 -7.70 11.77
C TYR A 401 16.12 -6.64 12.79
N GLU A 402 16.91 -7.03 13.78
CA GLU A 402 17.24 -6.14 14.92
C GLU A 402 18.66 -5.57 14.88
N GLN A 403 19.55 -6.14 14.05
CA GLN A 403 20.97 -5.81 14.02
C GLN A 403 21.39 -4.84 12.89
N LEU A 404 20.44 -4.23 12.15
CA LEU A 404 20.73 -3.31 11.03
C LEU A 404 20.89 -1.90 11.58
N HIS A 405 22.00 -1.62 12.26
CA HIS A 405 22.16 -0.36 12.99
C HIS A 405 22.71 0.77 12.11
N THR A 406 23.55 0.46 11.13
CA THR A 406 24.24 1.50 10.34
C THR A 406 24.39 1.11 8.88
N VAL A 407 24.02 2.02 7.97
CA VAL A 407 24.37 1.94 6.55
C VAL A 407 25.61 2.79 6.32
N ARG A 408 26.73 2.13 6.01
CA ARG A 408 28.00 2.81 5.73
C ARG A 408 28.20 2.93 4.23
N THR A 409 28.66 4.09 3.75
CA THR A 409 29.09 4.26 2.36
C THR A 409 30.44 4.95 2.31
N THR A 410 31.34 4.50 1.44
CA THR A 410 32.62 5.13 1.18
C THR A 410 32.62 5.82 -0.18
N THR A 411 33.23 7.00 -0.23
CA THR A 411 33.38 7.76 -1.48
C THR A 411 34.39 7.07 -2.37
N ALA A 412 34.02 6.84 -3.64
CA ALA A 412 34.97 6.43 -4.65
C ALA A 412 36.08 7.48 -4.84
N GLY A 413 37.21 7.11 -5.44
CA GLY A 413 38.30 8.05 -5.76
C GLY A 413 37.82 9.25 -6.58
N ALA A 414 38.61 10.31 -6.68
CA ALA A 414 38.19 11.58 -7.31
C ALA A 414 37.60 11.39 -8.73
N GLU A 415 38.11 10.44 -9.51
CA GLU A 415 37.67 10.10 -10.88
C GLU A 415 36.65 8.94 -10.97
N GLY A 416 36.26 8.35 -9.84
CA GLY A 416 35.29 7.24 -9.79
C GLY A 416 33.83 7.73 -9.83
N PRO A 417 32.89 6.87 -10.25
CA PRO A 417 31.46 7.17 -10.20
C PRO A 417 30.96 7.27 -8.75
N ASP A 418 29.82 7.94 -8.56
CA ASP A 418 29.18 8.07 -7.24
C ASP A 418 28.81 6.69 -6.67
N THR A 419 29.14 6.49 -5.40
CA THR A 419 28.89 5.20 -4.72
C THR A 419 27.42 5.07 -4.37
N THR A 420 26.80 3.95 -4.75
CA THR A 420 25.39 3.68 -4.44
C THR A 420 25.24 2.37 -3.65
N VAL A 421 24.58 2.43 -2.50
CA VAL A 421 24.30 1.27 -1.63
C VAL A 421 22.80 1.10 -1.46
N TRP A 422 22.30 -0.11 -1.73
CA TRP A 422 20.89 -0.46 -1.64
C TRP A 422 20.64 -1.41 -0.47
N VAL A 423 19.59 -1.13 0.31
CA VAL A 423 18.99 -2.09 1.23
C VAL A 423 17.53 -2.27 0.80
N ARG A 424 17.23 -3.44 0.24
CA ARG A 424 15.98 -3.68 -0.48
C ARG A 424 15.30 -4.96 0.00
N ALA A 425 13.99 -4.88 0.23
CA ALA A 425 13.14 -6.04 0.39
C ALA A 425 12.96 -6.75 -0.96
N ASP A 426 12.86 -8.07 -0.94
CA ASP A 426 12.55 -8.84 -2.14
C ASP A 426 11.08 -8.70 -2.57
N ASP A 427 10.76 -9.27 -3.72
CA ASP A 427 9.41 -9.24 -4.29
C ASP A 427 8.40 -9.94 -3.39
N GLY A 428 7.28 -9.25 -3.11
CA GLY A 428 6.23 -9.81 -2.25
C GLY A 428 6.58 -9.86 -0.77
N THR A 429 7.72 -9.31 -0.33
CA THR A 429 8.12 -9.32 1.09
C THR A 429 8.02 -7.94 1.76
N ARG A 430 7.84 -7.96 3.09
CA ARG A 430 7.81 -6.79 3.95
C ARG A 430 8.65 -7.03 5.22
N PRO A 431 9.98 -6.91 5.14
CA PRO A 431 10.85 -7.08 6.30
C PRO A 431 10.66 -5.96 7.32
N THR A 432 10.71 -6.32 8.60
CA THR A 432 10.61 -5.39 9.73
C THR A 432 12.00 -5.13 10.31
N VAL A 433 12.54 -3.93 10.08
CA VAL A 433 13.79 -3.46 10.67
C VAL A 433 13.47 -2.80 12.02
N ALA A 434 13.77 -3.51 13.11
CA ALA A 434 13.44 -3.10 14.46
C ALA A 434 14.68 -2.64 15.24
N VAL A 435 15.00 -1.36 15.13
CA VAL A 435 16.26 -0.78 15.63
C VAL A 435 15.93 0.28 16.69
N ARG A 436 16.18 -0.04 17.97
CA ARG A 436 15.82 0.83 19.11
C ARG A 436 16.52 2.18 19.10
N ASP A 437 17.79 2.22 18.71
CA ASP A 437 18.59 3.46 18.68
C ASP A 437 18.50 4.21 17.34
N GLY A 438 17.62 3.75 16.44
CA GLY A 438 17.50 4.26 15.07
C GLY A 438 18.51 3.68 14.08
N LEU A 439 18.20 3.82 12.80
CA LEU A 439 19.05 3.43 11.67
C LEU A 439 19.93 4.61 11.27
N ARG A 440 21.25 4.50 11.49
CA ARG A 440 22.21 5.56 11.15
C ARG A 440 22.71 5.45 9.72
N LEU A 441 22.72 6.58 9.01
CA LEU A 441 23.28 6.71 7.66
C LEU A 441 24.66 7.35 7.78
N ALA A 442 25.71 6.53 7.81
CA ALA A 442 27.10 6.98 7.87
C ALA A 442 27.65 7.14 6.44
N MET A 443 27.37 8.30 5.84
CA MET A 443 27.60 8.54 4.43
C MET A 443 28.81 9.43 4.16
N GLY A 444 29.71 8.99 3.28
CA GLY A 444 30.74 9.84 2.68
C GLY A 444 30.15 10.83 1.66
N PRO A 445 30.92 11.81 1.20
CA PRO A 445 30.51 12.70 0.10
C PRO A 445 30.32 11.91 -1.21
N ARG A 446 29.45 12.39 -2.11
CA ARG A 446 29.16 11.75 -3.42
C ARG A 446 28.65 10.30 -3.29
N THR A 447 27.78 10.05 -2.31
CA THR A 447 27.15 8.74 -2.12
C THR A 447 25.64 8.82 -2.08
N THR A 448 25.01 7.71 -2.51
CA THR A 448 23.57 7.51 -2.49
C THR A 448 23.24 6.27 -1.68
N VAL A 449 22.32 6.40 -0.72
CA VAL A 449 21.71 5.26 -0.01
C VAL A 449 20.26 5.12 -0.45
N VAL A 450 19.89 3.94 -0.92
CA VAL A 450 18.52 3.59 -1.30
C VAL A 450 17.96 2.58 -0.32
N LEU A 451 16.87 2.94 0.35
CA LEU A 451 16.06 2.04 1.16
C LEU A 451 14.76 1.74 0.39
N ASP A 452 14.51 0.46 0.09
CA ASP A 452 13.35 0.05 -0.71
C ASP A 452 12.57 -1.06 0.01
N GLY A 453 11.31 -0.79 0.35
CA GLY A 453 10.39 -1.82 0.86
C GLY A 453 10.48 -2.16 2.34
N LEU A 454 11.16 -1.33 3.14
CA LEU A 454 11.45 -1.63 4.55
C LEU A 454 10.44 -1.01 5.50
N LEU A 455 9.96 -1.79 6.48
CA LEU A 455 9.22 -1.29 7.65
C LEU A 455 10.21 -1.03 8.79
N VAL A 456 10.47 0.22 9.14
CA VAL A 456 11.42 0.62 10.19
C VAL A 456 10.67 1.03 11.45
N THR A 457 11.02 0.41 12.58
CA THR A 457 10.44 0.66 13.91
C THR A 457 11.51 0.64 15.00
N GLY A 458 11.20 1.20 16.17
CA GLY A 458 12.08 1.29 17.33
C GLY A 458 12.76 2.64 17.46
N GLY A 459 13.12 3.29 16.34
CA GLY A 459 13.80 4.58 16.30
C GLY A 459 13.80 5.19 14.90
N PRO A 460 14.42 6.38 14.74
CA PRO A 460 14.40 7.13 13.48
C PRO A 460 15.45 6.65 12.49
N VAL A 461 15.30 7.04 11.22
CA VAL A 461 16.41 7.07 10.26
C VAL A 461 17.17 8.39 10.43
N VAL A 462 18.48 8.34 10.64
CA VAL A 462 19.29 9.51 11.01
C VAL A 462 20.46 9.70 10.05
N LEU A 463 20.55 10.87 9.44
CA LEU A 463 21.74 11.39 8.79
C LEU A 463 22.28 12.56 9.63
N GLU A 464 23.35 12.32 10.37
CA GLU A 464 24.03 13.34 11.19
C GLU A 464 24.86 14.28 10.31
N GLU A 465 25.09 15.50 10.80
CA GLU A 465 25.91 16.49 10.10
C GLU A 465 27.38 16.02 10.03
N GLN A 466 27.96 15.97 8.83
CA GLN A 466 29.33 15.46 8.63
C GLN A 466 30.40 16.56 8.62
N GLY A 467 30.01 17.80 8.30
CA GLY A 467 30.90 18.98 8.34
C GLY A 467 31.91 19.08 7.20
N ASP A 468 31.75 18.29 6.13
CA ASP A 468 32.69 18.24 4.99
C ASP A 468 32.20 18.98 3.72
N GLY A 469 30.97 19.48 3.73
CA GLY A 469 30.38 20.20 2.59
C GLY A 469 30.01 19.32 1.39
N GLY A 470 30.06 17.99 1.53
CA GLY A 470 29.77 17.06 0.45
C GLY A 470 28.30 16.80 0.22
N ASN A 471 27.88 16.69 -1.05
CA ASN A 471 26.52 16.28 -1.38
C ASN A 471 26.30 14.78 -1.06
N ARG A 472 25.11 14.47 -0.53
CA ARG A 472 24.67 13.12 -0.14
C ARG A 472 23.22 12.94 -0.55
N THR A 473 22.88 11.79 -1.14
CA THR A 473 21.50 11.51 -1.56
C THR A 473 20.91 10.34 -0.79
N VAL A 474 19.75 10.54 -0.16
CA VAL A 474 19.00 9.48 0.51
C VAL A 474 17.70 9.26 -0.23
N GLU A 475 17.46 8.04 -0.73
CA GLU A 475 16.22 7.69 -1.41
C GLU A 475 15.46 6.63 -0.62
N LEU A 476 14.19 6.90 -0.31
CA LEU A 476 13.28 5.96 0.34
C LEU A 476 12.14 5.65 -0.63
N ARG A 477 11.95 4.37 -0.93
CA ARG A 477 10.93 3.89 -1.87
C ARG A 477 10.08 2.83 -1.19
N ASP A 478 8.75 3.01 -1.20
CA ASP A 478 7.82 2.06 -0.59
C ASP A 478 8.23 1.67 0.84
N CYS A 479 8.74 2.63 1.61
CA CYS A 479 9.20 2.44 2.98
C CYS A 479 8.17 2.96 3.97
N THR A 480 8.09 2.30 5.12
CA THR A 480 7.31 2.79 6.25
C THR A 480 8.26 3.08 7.41
N LEU A 481 8.44 4.35 7.75
CA LEU A 481 9.08 4.74 9.01
C LEU A 481 7.96 5.01 10.01
N VAL A 482 7.71 4.04 10.91
CA VAL A 482 6.49 3.98 11.73
C VAL A 482 6.22 5.32 12.42
N PRO A 483 5.04 5.95 12.20
CA PRO A 483 4.64 7.15 12.93
C PRO A 483 4.61 6.91 14.43
N GLY A 484 5.40 7.69 15.16
CA GLY A 484 5.62 7.55 16.60
C GLY A 484 6.68 6.51 17.00
N GLN A 485 7.53 6.08 16.05
CA GLN A 485 8.62 5.10 16.13
C GLN A 485 8.21 3.66 16.52
N SER A 486 7.17 3.51 17.33
CA SER A 486 6.53 2.24 17.67
C SER A 486 5.04 2.47 17.98
N ARG A 487 4.29 1.38 18.19
CA ARG A 487 2.85 1.42 18.42
C ARG A 487 2.48 0.79 19.76
N THR A 488 1.45 1.32 20.39
CA THR A 488 0.83 0.69 21.56
C THR A 488 -0.03 -0.50 21.14
N ALA A 489 -0.44 -1.34 22.11
CA ALA A 489 -1.38 -2.44 21.89
C ALA A 489 -2.66 -2.01 21.15
N ASN A 490 -3.18 -0.83 21.48
CA ASN A 490 -4.36 -0.24 20.86
C ASN A 490 -4.00 0.53 19.58
N GLY A 491 -2.87 0.22 18.95
CA GLY A 491 -2.37 0.84 17.72
C GLY A 491 -2.38 2.37 17.74
N GLN A 492 -2.00 3.00 18.85
CA GLN A 492 -1.69 4.44 18.92
C GLN A 492 -0.18 4.65 18.79
N PRO A 493 0.31 5.80 18.29
CA PRO A 493 1.74 6.09 18.29
C PRO A 493 2.26 6.09 19.74
N ALA A 494 3.39 5.43 19.99
CA ALA A 494 3.98 5.39 21.33
C ALA A 494 4.72 6.70 21.66
N HIS A 495 5.41 7.28 20.66
CA HIS A 495 6.21 8.51 20.79
C HIS A 495 5.88 9.53 19.70
N PRO A 496 4.66 10.10 19.67
CA PRO A 496 4.24 11.05 18.64
C PRO A 496 5.10 12.32 18.56
N GLU A 497 5.80 12.68 19.64
CA GLU A 497 6.70 13.82 19.73
C GLU A 497 8.04 13.62 18.99
N ARG A 498 8.41 12.37 18.70
CA ARG A 498 9.69 12.01 18.10
C ARG A 498 9.61 11.93 16.58
N ALA A 499 10.67 12.41 15.94
CA ALA A 499 10.81 12.31 14.49
C ALA A 499 11.07 10.86 14.07
N SER A 500 10.59 10.52 12.88
CA SER A 500 10.92 9.24 12.21
C SER A 500 12.09 9.41 11.23
N LEU A 501 12.38 10.64 10.79
CA LEU A 501 13.52 10.96 9.92
C LEU A 501 14.20 12.25 10.38
N LEU A 502 15.51 12.16 10.59
CA LEU A 502 16.38 13.25 11.03
C LEU A 502 17.47 13.47 9.97
N VAL A 503 17.41 14.60 9.27
CA VAL A 503 18.35 15.02 8.23
C VAL A 503 19.08 16.26 8.73
N LEU A 504 20.21 16.05 9.38
CA LEU A 504 20.95 17.11 10.06
C LEU A 504 22.10 17.67 9.21
N ASP A 505 22.44 17.00 8.11
CA ASP A 505 23.42 17.49 7.15
C ASP A 505 22.79 18.51 6.18
N PRO A 506 23.33 19.74 6.08
CA PRO A 506 22.77 20.81 5.24
C PRO A 506 23.04 20.63 3.74
N PHE A 507 23.79 19.60 3.32
CA PHE A 507 24.03 19.31 1.90
C PHE A 507 23.35 18.00 1.47
N ALA A 508 22.42 17.49 2.27
CA ALA A 508 21.66 16.29 1.96
C ALA A 508 20.49 16.57 1.02
N THR A 509 20.35 15.74 -0.01
CA THR A 509 19.15 15.63 -0.84
C THR A 509 18.39 14.37 -0.45
N VAL A 510 17.11 14.49 -0.11
CA VAL A 510 16.27 13.37 0.30
C VAL A 510 15.07 13.25 -0.62
N ARG A 511 14.87 12.04 -1.18
CA ARG A 511 13.74 11.72 -2.04
C ARG A 511 12.92 10.60 -1.44
N LEU A 512 11.64 10.84 -1.25
CA LEU A 512 10.69 9.86 -0.74
C LEU A 512 9.62 9.59 -1.80
N THR A 513 9.41 8.33 -2.13
CA THR A 513 8.40 7.92 -3.11
C THR A 513 7.53 6.81 -2.52
N ARG A 514 6.21 7.02 -2.46
CA ARG A 514 5.24 6.07 -1.90
C ARG A 514 5.54 5.65 -0.46
N CYS A 515 6.04 6.56 0.36
CA CYS A 515 6.43 6.29 1.74
C CYS A 515 5.37 6.73 2.76
N VAL A 516 5.30 6.02 3.89
CA VAL A 516 4.58 6.45 5.10
C VAL A 516 5.62 6.77 6.16
N ILE A 517 5.57 7.97 6.72
CA ILE A 517 6.62 8.48 7.61
C ILE A 517 6.01 9.28 8.74
N GLY A 518 6.59 9.19 9.94
CA GLY A 518 6.30 10.13 11.02
C GLY A 518 6.88 11.53 10.77
N PRO A 519 7.04 12.36 11.81
CA PRO A 519 7.62 13.69 11.66
C PRO A 519 9.03 13.69 11.06
N ILE A 520 9.34 14.73 10.28
CA ILE A 520 10.61 14.94 9.60
C ILE A 520 11.31 16.16 10.20
N VAL A 521 12.53 15.99 10.69
CA VAL A 521 13.39 17.10 11.10
C VAL A 521 14.50 17.22 10.09
N ALA A 522 14.52 18.32 9.33
CA ALA A 522 15.53 18.57 8.33
C ALA A 522 16.05 20.00 8.41
N VAL A 523 17.36 20.19 8.47
CA VAL A 523 17.96 21.53 8.64
C VAL A 523 17.80 22.42 7.40
N GLU A 524 17.91 23.74 7.56
CA GLU A 524 17.65 24.76 6.50
C GLU A 524 18.35 24.51 5.15
N GLY A 525 19.53 23.87 5.13
CA GLY A 525 20.25 23.58 3.88
C GLY A 525 19.77 22.33 3.13
N ALA A 526 19.08 21.41 3.80
CA ALA A 526 18.67 20.14 3.21
C ALA A 526 17.51 20.34 2.20
N ASP A 527 17.51 19.50 1.15
CA ASP A 527 16.45 19.48 0.13
C ASP A 527 15.64 18.18 0.26
N ILE A 528 14.33 18.29 0.42
CA ILE A 528 13.45 17.16 0.71
C ILE A 528 12.31 17.15 -0.30
N THR A 529 12.24 16.09 -1.10
CA THR A 529 11.18 15.86 -2.09
C THR A 529 10.35 14.64 -1.69
N LEU A 530 9.03 14.84 -1.60
CA LEU A 530 8.04 13.79 -1.31
C LEU A 530 7.12 13.63 -2.52
N THR A 531 6.92 12.39 -2.95
CA THR A 531 6.01 12.03 -4.05
C THR A 531 5.16 10.85 -3.61
N ASP A 532 3.83 11.01 -3.66
CA ASP A 532 2.87 10.01 -3.18
C ASP A 532 3.11 9.60 -1.71
N CYS A 533 3.43 10.55 -0.82
CA CYS A 533 3.79 10.23 0.55
C CYS A 533 2.73 10.64 1.57
N VAL A 534 2.72 9.95 2.72
CA VAL A 534 1.99 10.37 3.92
C VAL A 534 2.99 10.71 5.02
N VAL A 535 3.00 11.96 5.47
CA VAL A 535 3.70 12.40 6.67
C VAL A 535 2.69 12.52 7.79
N ASP A 536 2.85 11.74 8.86
CA ASP A 536 1.87 11.63 9.94
C ASP A 536 2.50 11.93 11.30
N ALA A 537 2.25 13.13 11.82
CA ALA A 537 2.67 13.53 13.16
C ALA A 537 1.74 13.03 14.28
N GLY A 538 0.76 12.18 13.96
CA GLY A 538 -0.22 11.63 14.90
C GLY A 538 -1.39 12.56 15.22
N ALA A 539 -1.25 13.88 15.03
CA ALA A 539 -2.32 14.85 15.19
C ALA A 539 -2.11 16.09 14.30
N PRO A 540 -3.18 16.77 13.82
CA PRO A 540 -3.08 18.01 13.06
C PRO A 540 -2.36 19.15 13.80
N THR A 541 -2.40 19.14 15.14
CA THR A 541 -1.73 20.14 15.98
C THR A 541 -0.25 19.82 16.25
N ALA A 542 0.23 18.62 15.94
CA ALA A 542 1.62 18.24 16.15
C ALA A 542 2.55 18.89 15.11
N VAL A 543 3.85 18.64 15.18
CA VAL A 543 4.84 19.12 14.21
C VAL A 543 5.17 17.99 13.26
N ALA A 544 4.86 18.17 11.97
CA ALA A 544 5.17 17.19 10.92
C ALA A 544 6.51 17.48 10.24
N HIS A 545 6.87 18.75 10.07
CA HIS A 545 8.15 19.15 9.49
C HIS A 545 8.71 20.41 10.15
N CYS A 546 9.97 20.36 10.57
CA CYS A 546 10.70 21.51 11.09
C CYS A 546 12.22 21.38 10.95
N GLY A 547 12.93 22.46 11.28
CA GLY A 547 14.38 22.48 11.37
C GLY A 547 14.90 22.07 12.74
N ARG A 548 16.23 22.19 12.89
CA ARG A 548 16.93 22.01 14.16
C ARG A 548 17.95 23.13 14.34
N PRO A 549 17.96 23.82 15.49
CA PRO A 549 18.89 24.92 15.70
C PRO A 549 20.33 24.38 15.77
N ALA A 550 21.30 25.25 15.50
CA ALA A 550 22.70 24.90 15.71
C ALA A 550 22.97 24.67 17.22
N PRO A 551 23.89 23.75 17.57
CA PRO A 551 24.28 23.55 18.97
C PRO A 551 24.81 24.84 19.59
N SER A 552 24.34 25.20 20.79
CA SER A 552 24.70 26.46 21.46
C SER A 552 26.19 26.60 21.79
N GLY A 553 26.91 25.49 21.90
CA GLY A 553 28.36 25.45 22.15
C GLY A 553 29.24 25.44 20.88
N GLY A 554 28.64 25.51 19.69
CA GLY A 554 29.33 25.18 18.45
C GLY A 554 29.53 23.66 18.29
N GLY A 555 29.67 23.20 17.05
CA GLY A 555 29.82 21.78 16.71
C GLY A 555 28.78 21.28 15.72
N LEU A 556 28.93 20.01 15.32
CA LEU A 556 28.04 19.34 14.38
C LEU A 556 26.75 18.92 15.07
N ARG A 557 25.62 18.97 14.35
CA ARG A 557 24.34 18.46 14.83
C ARG A 557 24.34 16.94 14.83
N THR A 558 24.13 16.36 16.01
CA THR A 558 24.09 14.91 16.23
C THR A 558 22.82 14.50 16.98
N VAL A 559 22.55 13.20 17.03
CA VAL A 559 21.45 12.58 17.76
C VAL A 559 22.04 11.53 18.70
N PRO A 560 22.58 11.94 19.86
CA PRO A 560 23.26 11.02 20.77
C PRO A 560 22.30 10.15 21.58
N ASP A 561 21.08 10.63 21.87
CA ASP A 561 20.11 9.99 22.75
C ASP A 561 18.68 10.12 22.22
N GLU A 562 17.73 9.51 22.94
CA GLU A 562 16.30 9.54 22.60
C GLU A 562 15.69 10.95 22.70
N ALA A 563 16.14 11.79 23.63
CA ALA A 563 15.63 13.15 23.79
C ALA A 563 15.98 14.00 22.56
N ALA A 564 17.16 13.78 21.98
CA ALA A 564 17.57 14.40 20.73
C ALA A 564 16.77 13.89 19.52
N GLN A 565 15.86 12.93 19.64
CA GLN A 565 14.97 12.51 18.55
C GLN A 565 13.68 13.34 18.48
N GLU A 566 13.40 14.15 19.50
CA GLU A 566 12.20 14.98 19.54
C GLU A 566 12.20 16.06 18.45
N THR A 567 11.01 16.32 17.89
CA THR A 567 10.78 17.42 16.95
C THR A 567 10.88 18.79 17.64
N GLY A 568 10.60 18.84 18.94
CA GLY A 568 10.51 20.08 19.70
C GLY A 568 9.28 20.93 19.29
N PRO A 569 9.28 22.23 19.60
CA PRO A 569 8.12 23.10 19.34
C PRO A 569 7.90 23.44 17.86
N GLY A 570 8.77 22.99 16.95
CA GLY A 570 8.70 23.31 15.52
C GLY A 570 8.96 24.79 15.19
N ALA A 571 9.61 25.52 16.10
CA ALA A 571 9.88 26.95 15.92
C ALA A 571 11.02 27.24 14.93
N GLU A 572 11.89 26.27 14.65
CA GLU A 572 12.98 26.44 13.69
C GLU A 572 12.55 26.05 12.27
N PRO A 573 12.90 26.84 11.26
CA PRO A 573 12.53 26.54 9.88
C PRO A 573 13.36 25.36 9.36
N GLY A 574 12.67 24.37 8.79
CA GLY A 574 13.29 23.25 8.12
C GLY A 574 13.83 23.60 6.74
N GLY A 575 14.48 22.63 6.09
CA GLY A 575 15.01 22.74 4.73
C GLY A 575 13.97 23.08 3.66
N HIS A 576 14.39 22.97 2.40
CA HIS A 576 13.51 23.12 1.25
C HIS A 576 12.58 21.91 1.16
N LEU A 577 11.28 22.14 1.11
CA LEU A 577 10.28 21.06 1.09
C LEU A 577 9.46 21.10 -0.20
N HIS A 578 9.57 20.03 -0.99
CA HIS A 578 8.80 19.79 -2.21
C HIS A 578 7.79 18.67 -1.99
N LEU A 579 6.51 18.99 -2.12
CA LEU A 579 5.40 18.06 -1.94
C LEU A 579 4.69 17.82 -3.28
N HIS A 580 4.65 16.57 -3.70
CA HIS A 580 3.99 16.10 -4.92
C HIS A 580 2.99 15.02 -4.51
N GLU A 581 1.69 15.26 -4.77
CA GLU A 581 0.62 14.28 -4.53
C GLU A 581 0.69 13.68 -3.10
N SER A 582 0.99 14.49 -2.08
CA SER A 582 1.32 14.01 -0.74
C SER A 582 0.36 14.54 0.32
N THR A 583 0.14 13.77 1.38
CA THR A 583 -0.69 14.16 2.54
C THR A 583 0.20 14.39 3.75
N VAL A 584 0.11 15.57 4.37
CA VAL A 584 0.84 15.90 5.60
C VAL A 584 -0.15 16.19 6.72
N VAL A 585 -0.10 15.40 7.79
CA VAL A 585 -0.87 15.58 9.02
C VAL A 585 0.05 16.15 10.10
N GLY A 586 -0.20 17.39 10.48
CA GLY A 586 0.62 18.16 11.41
C GLY A 586 1.21 19.41 10.75
N GLY A 587 1.70 20.33 11.58
CA GLY A 587 2.21 21.62 11.14
C GLY A 587 3.58 21.53 10.47
N ILE A 588 3.81 22.43 9.53
CA ILE A 588 5.01 22.52 8.69
C ILE A 588 5.66 23.87 8.94
N HIS A 589 6.95 23.87 9.25
CA HIS A 589 7.78 25.06 9.23
C HIS A 589 9.01 24.81 8.35
N ALA A 590 9.08 25.48 7.20
CA ALA A 590 10.14 25.32 6.21
C ALA A 590 10.71 26.68 5.77
N VAL A 591 11.93 26.68 5.24
CA VAL A 591 12.52 27.87 4.62
C VAL A 591 11.77 28.20 3.33
N GLU A 592 11.54 27.20 2.50
CA GLU A 592 10.82 27.26 1.23
C GLU A 592 9.87 26.05 1.13
N LEU A 593 8.69 26.27 0.55
CA LEU A 593 7.66 25.25 0.42
C LEU A 593 7.04 25.30 -0.97
N ASP A 594 7.22 24.22 -1.72
CA ASP A 594 6.50 23.94 -2.96
C ASP A 594 5.54 22.79 -2.74
N ALA A 595 4.30 22.94 -3.18
CA ALA A 595 3.31 21.87 -3.09
C ALA A 595 2.46 21.79 -4.36
N SER A 596 2.31 20.59 -4.90
CA SER A 596 1.43 20.28 -6.03
C SER A 596 0.50 19.14 -5.65
N ASN A 597 -0.78 19.27 -5.96
CA ASN A 597 -1.78 18.21 -5.76
C ASN A 597 -1.78 17.61 -4.35
N SER A 598 -1.43 18.38 -3.32
CA SER A 598 -1.12 17.88 -1.97
C SER A 598 -2.15 18.31 -0.92
N LEU A 599 -2.28 17.54 0.16
CA LEU A 599 -3.17 17.83 1.29
C LEU A 599 -2.37 18.22 2.53
N LEU A 600 -2.53 19.45 3.01
CA LEU A 600 -1.91 19.90 4.26
C LEU A 600 -2.97 19.98 5.36
N VAL A 601 -2.93 19.06 6.32
CA VAL A 601 -3.89 18.94 7.42
C VAL A 601 -3.20 19.36 8.71
N ALA A 602 -3.23 20.66 8.98
CA ALA A 602 -2.54 21.26 10.11
C ALA A 602 -3.42 22.28 10.83
N GLU A 603 -3.30 22.32 12.16
CA GLU A 603 -3.96 23.30 13.03
C GLU A 603 -2.95 23.83 14.07
N LEU A 604 -3.18 25.04 14.58
CA LEU A 604 -2.40 25.56 15.72
C LEU A 604 -3.09 25.18 17.02
N ALA A 605 -2.32 24.65 17.98
CA ALA A 605 -2.83 24.45 19.33
C ALA A 605 -3.00 25.81 20.05
N PRO A 606 -3.89 25.92 21.05
CA PRO A 606 -3.92 27.10 21.92
C PRO A 606 -2.56 27.30 22.62
N GLY A 607 -1.94 28.47 22.46
CA GLY A 607 -0.62 28.77 23.03
C GLY A 607 0.56 28.21 22.23
N ASP A 608 0.34 27.77 21.00
CA ASP A 608 1.40 27.33 20.08
C ASP A 608 2.40 28.46 19.81
N SER A 609 3.68 28.12 19.81
CA SER A 609 4.77 29.06 19.54
C SER A 609 4.92 29.40 18.05
N ARG A 610 4.37 28.56 17.16
CA ARG A 610 4.41 28.74 15.71
C ARG A 610 3.43 29.85 15.29
N GLU A 611 3.87 30.72 14.37
CA GLU A 611 3.03 31.83 13.89
C GLU A 611 1.89 31.39 12.95
N ALA A 612 2.02 30.21 12.34
CA ALA A 612 1.06 29.61 11.43
C ALA A 612 1.22 28.08 11.42
N ALA A 613 0.13 27.34 11.19
CA ALA A 613 0.17 25.87 11.15
C ALA A 613 1.01 25.35 9.96
N VAL A 614 0.94 26.04 8.82
CA VAL A 614 1.86 25.86 7.68
C VAL A 614 2.56 27.18 7.44
N TRP A 615 3.88 27.17 7.59
CA TRP A 615 4.72 28.35 7.56
C TRP A 615 5.95 28.15 6.67
N ALA A 616 6.03 28.94 5.60
CA ALA A 616 7.23 29.10 4.79
C ALA A 616 7.85 30.46 5.10
N ARG A 617 9.14 30.48 5.47
CA ARG A 617 9.84 31.73 5.82
C ARG A 617 10.05 32.62 4.59
N ARG A 618 10.48 32.06 3.47
CA ARG A 618 10.69 32.78 2.20
C ARG A 618 9.44 32.70 1.34
N ARG A 619 8.53 33.68 1.49
CA ARG A 619 7.25 33.69 0.77
C ARG A 619 7.30 34.24 -0.66
N GLN A 620 8.44 34.83 -1.05
CA GLN A 620 8.67 35.31 -2.42
C GLN A 620 9.20 34.19 -3.34
N GLN A 621 9.56 33.06 -2.75
CA GLN A 621 10.04 31.84 -3.37
C GLN A 621 9.06 30.71 -2.98
N GLY A 622 8.96 29.66 -3.78
CA GLY A 622 7.94 28.62 -3.64
C GLY A 622 6.54 28.97 -4.16
N CYS A 623 5.83 27.93 -4.62
CA CYS A 623 4.46 27.99 -5.14
C CYS A 623 3.64 26.79 -4.66
N LEU A 624 2.41 27.04 -4.20
CA LEU A 624 1.44 26.00 -3.90
C LEU A 624 0.39 26.00 -5.00
N ARG A 625 0.15 24.84 -5.61
CA ARG A 625 -0.81 24.66 -6.70
C ARG A 625 -1.70 23.46 -6.47
N PHE A 626 -2.98 23.58 -6.81
CA PHE A 626 -3.97 22.49 -6.77
C PHE A 626 -3.96 21.68 -5.45
N SER A 627 -3.70 22.36 -4.34
CA SER A 627 -3.45 21.74 -3.04
C SER A 627 -4.41 22.28 -1.99
N TYR A 628 -4.71 21.48 -0.97
CA TYR A 628 -5.43 21.94 0.20
C TYR A 628 -4.45 22.57 1.21
N VAL A 629 -4.68 23.82 1.58
CA VAL A 629 -3.82 24.60 2.47
C VAL A 629 -4.69 25.22 3.57
N PRO A 630 -4.44 24.90 4.85
CA PRO A 630 -5.33 25.32 5.92
C PRO A 630 -5.37 26.84 6.05
N GLU A 631 -6.50 27.36 6.54
CA GLU A 631 -6.65 28.80 6.78
C GLU A 631 -5.59 29.32 7.76
N GLY A 632 -5.18 30.58 7.60
CA GLY A 632 -4.13 31.17 8.44
C GLY A 632 -2.69 30.77 8.08
N SER A 633 -2.49 29.86 7.12
CA SER A 633 -1.15 29.47 6.66
C SER A 633 -0.38 30.63 6.02
N ARG A 634 0.91 30.74 6.33
CA ARG A 634 1.83 31.76 5.79
C ARG A 634 2.76 31.12 4.77
N THR A 635 2.31 31.06 3.52
CA THR A 635 3.03 30.37 2.42
C THR A 635 3.36 31.32 1.27
N GLY A 636 4.04 30.80 0.24
CA GLY A 636 4.26 31.46 -1.04
C GLY A 636 2.97 31.64 -1.85
N ARG A 637 3.09 31.87 -3.17
CA ARG A 637 1.92 32.11 -4.04
C ARG A 637 1.05 30.86 -4.09
N ARG A 638 -0.27 31.06 -4.04
CA ARG A 638 -1.28 30.00 -4.19
C ARG A 638 -1.93 30.07 -5.57
N TYR A 639 -2.06 28.93 -6.23
CA TYR A 639 -2.73 28.79 -7.52
C TYR A 639 -3.76 27.66 -7.45
N ARG A 640 -5.05 27.98 -7.58
CA ARG A 640 -6.15 27.00 -7.51
C ARG A 640 -6.14 26.12 -6.23
N CYS A 641 -5.53 26.61 -5.15
CA CYS A 641 -5.56 25.92 -3.85
C CYS A 641 -6.92 26.06 -3.18
N ARG A 642 -7.26 25.10 -2.32
CA ARG A 642 -8.46 25.13 -1.48
C ARG A 642 -8.11 25.22 0.01
N PRO A 643 -8.93 25.89 0.83
CA PRO A 643 -9.93 26.88 0.41
C PRO A 643 -9.29 28.08 -0.30
N ASP A 644 -10.03 28.70 -1.24
CA ASP A 644 -9.60 29.97 -1.84
C ASP A 644 -9.84 31.11 -0.82
N PRO A 645 -8.84 31.94 -0.48
CA PRO A 645 -9.03 33.07 0.44
C PRO A 645 -10.13 34.06 0.03
N ALA A 646 -10.48 34.12 -1.26
CA ALA A 646 -11.55 34.96 -1.77
C ALA A 646 -12.96 34.39 -1.54
N ASP A 647 -13.07 33.09 -1.23
CA ASP A 647 -14.37 32.43 -1.03
C ASP A 647 -15.03 32.83 0.30
N PRO A 648 -16.38 32.83 0.37
CA PRO A 648 -17.11 33.08 1.63
C PRO A 648 -16.71 32.10 2.74
N PRO A 649 -16.71 32.52 4.02
CA PRO A 649 -16.28 31.67 5.14
C PRO A 649 -17.00 30.31 5.22
N GLY A 650 -18.28 30.25 4.83
CA GLY A 650 -19.04 29.00 4.81
C GLY A 650 -18.50 27.99 3.79
N THR A 651 -18.18 28.45 2.57
CA THR A 651 -17.57 27.64 1.51
C THR A 651 -16.20 27.15 1.93
N ARG A 652 -15.37 28.04 2.49
CA ARG A 652 -14.02 27.68 2.94
C ARG A 652 -14.02 26.62 4.04
N ARG A 653 -15.02 26.66 4.94
CA ARG A 653 -15.21 25.61 5.97
C ARG A 653 -15.70 24.29 5.40
N ALA A 654 -16.48 24.33 4.32
CA ALA A 654 -16.98 23.13 3.64
C ALA A 654 -15.89 22.42 2.83
N ASP A 655 -14.85 23.13 2.39
CA ASP A 655 -13.68 22.59 1.64
C ASP A 655 -12.75 21.70 2.48
N ARG A 656 -13.09 21.40 3.74
CA ARG A 656 -12.22 20.59 4.62
C ARG A 656 -12.16 19.12 4.15
N PRO A 657 -10.95 18.52 4.08
CA PRO A 657 -10.83 17.09 3.78
C PRO A 657 -11.35 16.25 4.95
N HIS A 658 -12.04 15.16 4.64
CA HIS A 658 -12.52 14.19 5.61
C HIS A 658 -11.91 12.81 5.31
N PHE A 659 -11.23 12.22 6.27
CA PHE A 659 -10.59 10.91 6.11
C PHE A 659 -11.47 9.81 6.70
N THR A 660 -11.45 8.62 6.09
CA THR A 660 -12.06 7.42 6.67
C THR A 660 -11.34 7.03 7.97
N SER A 661 -10.00 7.04 7.94
CA SER A 661 -9.16 6.98 9.14
C SER A 661 -7.82 7.68 8.92
N LEU A 662 -7.32 8.33 9.98
CA LEU A 662 -5.94 8.85 10.07
C LEU A 662 -5.10 8.04 11.06
N ARG A 663 -5.62 6.93 11.60
CA ARG A 663 -4.87 6.07 12.49
C ARG A 663 -4.05 5.09 11.67
N PHE A 664 -2.73 5.25 11.69
CA PHE A 664 -1.82 4.30 11.07
C PHE A 664 -2.08 2.86 11.58
N GLY A 665 -2.19 1.91 10.65
CA GLY A 665 -2.55 0.51 10.92
C GLY A 665 -4.01 0.18 10.64
N ASP A 666 -4.91 1.17 10.54
CA ASP A 666 -6.27 0.92 10.09
C ASP A 666 -6.29 0.62 8.56
N PRO A 667 -7.18 -0.27 8.08
CA PRO A 667 -7.22 -0.65 6.66
C PRO A 667 -7.44 0.52 5.69
N ALA A 668 -8.22 1.51 6.13
CA ALA A 668 -8.56 2.72 5.37
C ALA A 668 -7.67 3.92 5.73
N TYR A 669 -6.45 3.69 6.24
CA TYR A 669 -5.51 4.74 6.60
C TYR A 669 -5.25 5.71 5.45
N ALA A 670 -5.32 7.02 5.75
CA ALA A 670 -5.15 8.14 4.82
C ALA A 670 -6.14 8.20 3.65
N GLN A 671 -7.11 7.28 3.59
CA GLN A 671 -8.14 7.27 2.55
C GLN A 671 -9.12 8.43 2.75
N LEU A 672 -9.42 9.17 1.70
CA LEU A 672 -10.49 10.15 1.71
C LEU A 672 -11.85 9.46 1.85
N GLY A 673 -12.64 9.98 2.79
CA GLY A 673 -14.00 9.57 3.05
C GLY A 673 -14.99 10.21 2.05
N THR A 674 -16.16 9.61 1.92
CA THR A 674 -17.23 10.05 1.01
C THR A 674 -17.84 11.42 1.37
N ALA A 675 -17.61 11.90 2.59
CA ALA A 675 -18.01 13.23 3.03
C ALA A 675 -17.07 14.34 2.54
N THR A 676 -15.91 14.00 1.96
CA THR A 676 -14.98 14.98 1.39
C THR A 676 -15.64 15.67 0.20
N PRO A 677 -15.60 17.01 0.12
CA PRO A 677 -16.20 17.76 -0.97
C PRO A 677 -15.46 17.53 -2.30
N ASP A 678 -16.18 17.66 -3.42
CA ASP A 678 -15.61 17.53 -4.75
C ASP A 678 -14.54 18.60 -5.06
N THR A 679 -14.54 19.73 -4.35
CA THR A 679 -13.47 20.74 -4.45
C THR A 679 -12.10 20.21 -4.04
N VAL A 680 -12.07 19.17 -3.20
CA VAL A 680 -10.86 18.45 -2.80
C VAL A 680 -10.74 17.13 -3.56
N ARG A 681 -11.85 16.38 -3.72
CA ARG A 681 -11.81 15.10 -4.41
C ARG A 681 -11.50 15.20 -5.90
N ARG A 682 -11.82 16.32 -6.55
CA ARG A 682 -11.55 16.58 -7.97
C ARG A 682 -10.71 17.85 -8.17
N GLY A 683 -9.95 18.21 -7.13
CA GLY A 683 -9.28 19.50 -7.06
C GLY A 683 -7.83 19.49 -7.54
N ALA A 684 -7.27 18.31 -7.84
CA ALA A 684 -5.96 18.18 -8.47
C ALA A 684 -5.98 18.78 -9.90
N ASP A 685 -4.80 18.97 -10.49
CA ASP A 685 -4.65 19.54 -11.84
C ASP A 685 -5.27 18.69 -12.95
N ASP A 686 -5.38 17.39 -12.74
CA ASP A 686 -5.97 16.39 -13.62
C ASP A 686 -7.39 15.94 -13.21
N GLU A 687 -8.07 16.76 -12.38
CA GLU A 687 -9.38 16.46 -11.78
C GLU A 687 -9.38 15.23 -10.84
N GLY A 688 -8.21 14.79 -10.39
CA GLY A 688 -8.03 13.75 -9.37
C GLY A 688 -8.20 14.23 -7.93
N GLU A 689 -8.05 13.28 -7.00
CA GLU A 689 -8.04 13.55 -5.56
C GLU A 689 -6.73 14.25 -5.17
N MET A 690 -6.80 15.32 -4.38
CA MET A 690 -5.58 15.88 -3.78
C MET A 690 -5.00 14.90 -2.74
N GLY A 691 -3.68 14.98 -2.53
CA GLY A 691 -2.94 14.26 -1.51
C GLY A 691 -2.51 12.87 -1.95
N ALA A 692 -2.09 12.05 -0.98
CA ALA A 692 -1.57 10.71 -1.22
C ALA A 692 -2.58 9.72 -1.82
N THR A 693 -3.87 10.10 -1.92
CA THR A 693 -4.89 9.31 -2.62
C THR A 693 -4.96 9.62 -4.12
N HIS A 694 -4.22 10.61 -4.62
CA HIS A 694 -4.17 10.99 -6.05
C HIS A 694 -3.87 9.78 -6.94
N LEU A 695 -2.89 8.95 -6.55
CA LEU A 695 -2.48 7.73 -7.24
C LEU A 695 -3.59 6.67 -7.40
N LEU A 696 -4.70 6.78 -6.67
CA LEU A 696 -5.85 5.89 -6.80
C LEU A 696 -6.70 6.22 -8.02
N PHE A 697 -6.69 7.47 -8.49
CA PHE A 697 -7.55 7.97 -9.57
C PHE A 697 -9.05 7.70 -9.32
N THR A 698 -9.48 7.76 -8.04
CA THR A 698 -10.85 7.45 -7.62
C THR A 698 -11.92 8.22 -8.41
N PRO A 699 -11.85 9.56 -8.56
CA PRO A 699 -12.89 10.31 -9.25
C PRO A 699 -12.97 10.01 -10.75
N GLN A 700 -11.83 9.72 -11.38
CA GLN A 700 -11.77 9.31 -12.78
C GLN A 700 -12.46 7.94 -12.93
N ARG A 701 -12.10 6.95 -12.10
CA ARG A 701 -12.76 5.62 -12.08
C ARG A 701 -14.28 5.71 -11.88
N GLU A 702 -14.74 6.58 -10.97
CA GLU A 702 -16.17 6.83 -10.78
C GLU A 702 -16.83 7.39 -12.05
N SER A 703 -16.17 8.33 -12.72
CA SER A 703 -16.69 9.00 -13.91
C SER A 703 -16.76 8.02 -15.08
N ASP A 704 -15.72 7.21 -15.26
CA ASP A 704 -15.63 6.14 -16.25
C ASP A 704 -16.72 5.08 -16.04
N LEU A 705 -16.93 4.66 -14.79
CA LEU A 705 -18.00 3.72 -14.44
C LEU A 705 -19.37 4.31 -14.77
N LEU A 706 -19.63 5.56 -14.42
CA LEU A 706 -20.91 6.21 -14.73
C LEU A 706 -21.19 6.29 -16.23
N LEU A 707 -20.17 6.63 -17.03
CA LEU A 707 -20.29 6.65 -18.49
C LEU A 707 -20.62 5.26 -19.06
N ARG A 708 -19.97 4.22 -18.53
CA ARG A 708 -20.20 2.84 -18.96
C ARG A 708 -21.55 2.29 -18.51
N LEU A 709 -22.02 2.66 -17.32
CA LEU A 709 -23.33 2.24 -16.84
C LEU A 709 -24.45 2.73 -17.74
N ASP A 710 -24.37 3.96 -18.28
CA ASP A 710 -25.35 4.47 -19.25
C ASP A 710 -25.44 3.60 -20.52
N GLU A 711 -24.32 3.01 -20.94
CA GLU A 711 -24.27 2.12 -22.10
C GLU A 711 -24.89 0.74 -21.82
N TYR A 712 -24.73 0.17 -20.62
CA TYR A 712 -25.08 -1.21 -20.31
C TYR A 712 -26.30 -1.39 -19.42
N LEU A 713 -26.83 -0.33 -18.82
CA LEU A 713 -28.09 -0.38 -18.09
C LEU A 713 -29.29 -0.59 -19.03
N ARG A 714 -30.30 -1.27 -18.51
CA ARG A 714 -31.58 -1.44 -19.19
C ARG A 714 -32.44 -0.18 -18.97
N PHE A 715 -33.19 0.19 -19.99
CA PHE A 715 -34.16 1.28 -19.88
C PHE A 715 -35.11 1.06 -18.69
N GLY A 716 -35.27 2.11 -17.87
CA GLY A 716 -36.11 2.09 -16.67
C GLY A 716 -35.42 1.59 -15.40
N LEU A 717 -34.15 1.17 -15.46
CA LEU A 717 -33.33 0.91 -14.27
C LEU A 717 -32.43 2.12 -13.96
N GLU A 718 -32.15 2.32 -12.68
CA GLU A 718 -31.18 3.31 -12.18
C GLU A 718 -30.11 2.57 -11.37
N ALA A 719 -28.84 2.89 -11.62
CA ALA A 719 -27.74 2.39 -10.79
C ALA A 719 -27.21 3.48 -9.87
N GLY A 720 -26.85 3.08 -8.64
CA GLY A 720 -25.98 3.87 -7.78
C GLY A 720 -24.88 2.99 -7.22
N PHE A 721 -23.69 3.55 -7.05
CA PHE A 721 -22.57 2.83 -6.45
C PHE A 721 -22.34 3.28 -5.01
N PHE A 722 -21.85 2.35 -4.19
CA PHE A 722 -21.55 2.54 -2.78
C PHE A 722 -20.19 1.93 -2.47
N TYR A 723 -19.43 2.57 -1.60
CA TYR A 723 -18.19 1.98 -1.11
C TYR A 723 -18.48 1.00 0.02
N ALA A 724 -17.99 -0.23 -0.12
CA ALA A 724 -17.97 -1.23 0.93
C ALA A 724 -16.65 -1.07 1.71
N THR A 725 -16.64 -0.12 2.64
CA THR A 725 -15.51 0.20 3.53
C THR A 725 -15.80 -0.20 4.95
#